data_AF-A0A3B3Y265-F1
#
_entry.id   AF-A0A3B3Y265-F1
#
_cell.length_a   1.000
_cell.length_b   1.000
_cell.length_c   1.000
_cell.angle_alpha   90.00
_cell.angle_beta   90.00
_cell.angle_gamma   90.00
#
_symmetry.space_group_name_H-M   'P 1'
#
loop_
_entity.id
_entity.type
_entity.pdbx_description
1 polymer ?
#
loop_
_entity_poly.entity_id
_entity_poly.type
_entity_poly.pdbx_seq_one_letter_code
_entity_poly.pdbx_strand_id
1 'polypeptide(L)'
;MGTTASAAPQPVYVASPLDNVHANGMAQSSMSPVHMVNIHNNKAKSIITNKVAPVVITYNCRQEFQIHDTVLKANYKVGRISDSLPEHYLVKGEYFMVQDVSSKADVLNTTSSYGAPNFRQVKGAYPLYGMGQPTLNGFKQVLQRLQTQGQQEIIFFCIREEPVVFLCKDDDFVPYTPRRKENLHENLQGLQGEETVESLELSIRNELHDFAKLSKNILYVYNDIEFFKDEPQKMSILCEEDIHVTEEVYKRPMFTMQGYRYFRLPLPVEGAPLEEDFDAFVNILRESPSLCLGHSASRVPPTLVFSCQVGVGRTNLAMILGTLVMKRLKGDSQLPPQSAEAGTSEPRPLFQVIQSLIKKLPNGQQLMEEVDHAIALCSEMHNIKEAIYENASKLEGIGEDYQTQGSTTKEYFLNRTKQSLERYFYLIVFNAYLHEQYPLAFVSNFSQWMCCHAWLYRLLARMDVSELSAPAELLTKGARVLVADEYLAPDVLSTIKEMKVANFRRVPKMPVYGVAQPTSEAIGAVLAHLTDEKRKHNHVLWINVHEELALEGNGQIFIPREPSCLDQPIPVPTSDPQLLQKLESSLKEEILRAQKWLEVTLEQEKQMKMFKSCLTIQEIFNQHKSSHQGLVYKRIPLPDCSSPREEDFDKLHEAIRNALAEDPHTAFVFNCANGKSRSTTAMVVAVLTLWHLKGFPECTDDEIVSVPDAKYTKGEFERRDNESVVGTCWLGPRRRRPHSAATQYHMSITAVCPLDFLRGTERSPRKPCQPPIQPPTKIGCRNPL
;
A
#
# COMPACT_ATOMS: atom_id res chain seq x y z
N MET A 1 -60.69 13.90 36.21
CA MET A 1 -60.09 12.55 36.39
C MET A 1 -58.62 12.71 36.01
N GLY A 2 -57.61 12.44 36.83
CA GLY A 2 -57.55 11.69 38.10
C GLY A 2 -56.63 10.47 37.91
N THR A 3 -55.59 10.21 38.70
CA THR A 3 -55.10 10.85 39.94
C THR A 3 -53.58 10.71 40.08
N THR A 4 -52.96 11.59 40.90
CA THR A 4 -51.51 11.63 41.19
C THR A 4 -51.14 10.92 42.49
N ALA A 5 -49.88 10.48 42.62
CA ALA A 5 -49.22 10.29 43.93
C ALA A 5 -47.69 10.37 43.81
N SER A 6 -47.05 11.00 44.80
CA SER A 6 -45.61 10.93 45.09
C SER A 6 -45.46 11.09 46.61
N ALA A 7 -44.55 10.35 47.24
CA ALA A 7 -44.31 10.42 48.68
C ALA A 7 -42.88 9.98 49.05
N ALA A 8 -42.33 10.59 50.09
CA ALA A 8 -41.02 10.29 50.68
C ALA A 8 -41.17 9.52 52.02
N PRO A 9 -40.14 8.79 52.49
CA PRO A 9 -40.23 7.92 53.67
C PRO A 9 -39.71 8.56 54.98
N GLN A 10 -40.39 8.26 56.11
CA GLN A 10 -39.97 8.36 57.53
C GLN A 10 -41.09 7.72 58.41
N PRO A 11 -40.90 7.44 59.72
CA PRO A 11 -39.83 6.65 60.36
C PRO A 11 -40.40 5.60 61.37
N VAL A 12 -39.60 4.64 61.85
CA VAL A 12 -39.94 3.74 62.98
C VAL A 12 -38.71 3.50 63.88
N TYR A 13 -38.92 3.16 65.16
CA TYR A 13 -37.96 3.28 66.26
C TYR A 13 -37.98 2.05 67.21
N VAL A 14 -36.86 1.82 67.93
CA VAL A 14 -36.68 0.99 69.15
C VAL A 14 -36.86 -0.54 69.05
N ALA A 15 -35.75 -1.27 69.28
CA ALA A 15 -35.66 -2.32 70.31
C ALA A 15 -34.18 -2.68 70.64
N SER A 16 -33.88 -2.97 71.90
CA SER A 16 -32.65 -3.61 72.41
C SER A 16 -33.05 -4.56 73.56
N PRO A 17 -32.18 -5.49 74.03
CA PRO A 17 -31.30 -5.14 75.16
C PRO A 17 -30.00 -5.99 75.34
N LEU A 18 -29.13 -5.55 76.27
CA LEU A 18 -28.08 -6.33 77.02
C LEU A 18 -26.88 -6.89 76.19
N ASP A 19 -25.66 -7.08 76.73
CA ASP A 19 -25.14 -6.88 78.10
C ASP A 19 -23.61 -6.63 78.17
N ASN A 20 -23.12 -6.04 79.27
CA ASN A 20 -21.74 -6.14 79.88
C ASN A 20 -20.45 -5.83 79.05
N VAL A 21 -19.28 -5.46 79.63
CA VAL A 21 -18.91 -4.64 80.82
C VAL A 21 -17.41 -4.24 80.76
N HIS A 22 -17.02 -3.01 81.18
CA HIS A 22 -15.67 -2.52 81.57
C HIS A 22 -14.41 -2.74 80.65
N ALA A 23 -13.26 -2.07 80.82
CA ALA A 23 -12.93 -0.67 81.20
C ALA A 23 -11.42 -0.35 80.92
N ASN A 24 -11.10 0.93 80.67
CA ASN A 24 -9.82 1.65 80.85
C ASN A 24 -8.46 1.10 80.35
N GLY A 25 -7.69 1.97 79.67
CA GLY A 25 -6.23 1.82 79.45
C GLY A 25 -5.63 2.96 78.62
N MET A 26 -5.00 3.96 79.26
CA MET A 26 -4.36 5.10 78.57
C MET A 26 -2.90 4.85 78.19
N ALA A 27 -2.50 5.29 76.99
CA ALA A 27 -1.21 5.93 76.73
C ALA A 27 -1.31 6.77 75.44
N GLN A 28 -0.65 7.94 75.39
CA GLN A 28 -0.61 8.80 74.21
C GLN A 28 0.79 8.85 73.60
N SER A 29 0.88 8.92 72.27
CA SER A 29 1.92 9.67 71.58
C SER A 29 1.32 10.31 70.32
N SER A 30 1.80 11.50 69.95
CA SER A 30 1.09 12.42 69.06
C SER A 30 1.86 12.72 67.78
N MET A 31 1.25 12.45 66.63
CA MET A 31 1.59 13.06 65.33
C MET A 31 0.29 13.37 64.58
N SER A 32 0.29 14.46 63.83
CA SER A 32 -0.88 15.06 63.17
C SER A 32 -0.52 15.56 61.77
N PRO A 33 -1.49 15.91 60.92
CA PRO A 33 -2.40 14.98 60.28
C PRO A 33 -2.14 14.93 58.76
N VAL A 34 -2.10 13.74 58.17
CA VAL A 34 -2.08 13.59 56.71
C VAL A 34 -3.39 14.16 56.15
N HIS A 35 -3.30 15.02 55.14
CA HIS A 35 -4.47 15.56 54.45
C HIS A 35 -5.30 14.42 53.83
N MET A 36 -6.58 14.33 54.20
CA MET A 36 -7.52 13.46 53.50
C MET A 36 -7.85 14.05 52.13
N VAL A 37 -7.67 13.26 51.08
CA VAL A 37 -8.16 13.57 49.73
C VAL A 37 -9.68 13.70 49.78
N ASN A 38 -10.21 14.87 49.42
CA ASN A 38 -11.63 15.19 49.54
C ASN A 38 -12.45 14.54 48.42
N ILE A 39 -12.81 13.27 48.59
CA ILE A 39 -13.69 12.53 47.68
C ILE A 39 -15.15 12.83 48.02
N HIS A 40 -15.83 13.64 47.21
CA HIS A 40 -17.26 13.90 47.39
C HIS A 40 -18.12 12.66 47.08
N ASN A 41 -18.81 12.19 48.13
CA ASN A 41 -19.96 11.27 48.16
C ASN A 41 -20.47 10.71 46.81
N ASN A 42 -20.62 9.39 46.69
CA ASN A 42 -21.66 8.71 47.47
C ASN A 42 -21.39 7.21 47.77
N LYS A 43 -21.98 6.73 48.88
CA LYS A 43 -22.07 5.31 49.31
C LYS A 43 -20.73 4.62 49.70
N ALA A 44 -20.20 5.05 50.84
CA ALA A 44 -19.34 4.35 51.82
C ALA A 44 -18.55 3.09 51.40
N LYS A 45 -17.21 3.15 51.54
CA LYS A 45 -16.30 1.99 51.59
C LYS A 45 -16.05 1.57 53.06
N SER A 46 -16.14 0.28 53.38
CA SER A 46 -15.62 -0.28 54.64
C SER A 46 -14.15 -0.64 54.48
N ILE A 47 -13.26 0.34 54.67
CA ILE A 47 -11.80 0.13 54.58
C ILE A 47 -11.30 -0.42 55.92
N ILE A 48 -10.79 -1.66 55.92
CA ILE A 48 -10.10 -2.26 57.07
C ILE A 48 -8.59 -2.27 56.76
N THR A 49 -7.87 -1.28 57.25
CA THR A 49 -6.40 -1.21 57.12
C THR A 49 -5.72 -2.07 58.18
N ASN A 50 -5.19 -3.22 57.77
CA ASN A 50 -4.08 -3.83 58.50
C ASN A 50 -2.79 -3.05 58.17
N LYS A 51 -1.91 -2.82 59.14
CA LYS A 51 -0.68 -2.01 58.98
C LYS A 51 0.39 -2.62 58.06
N VAL A 52 0.11 -3.76 57.44
CA VAL A 52 1.05 -4.54 56.61
C VAL A 52 0.56 -4.68 55.16
N ALA A 53 -0.75 -4.59 54.91
CA ALA A 53 -1.34 -4.55 53.57
C ALA A 53 -2.78 -3.99 53.66
N PRO A 54 -3.13 -2.93 52.91
CA PRO A 54 -4.50 -2.47 52.79
C PRO A 54 -5.28 -3.35 51.80
N VAL A 55 -6.41 -3.90 52.24
CA VAL A 55 -7.30 -4.74 51.42
C VAL A 55 -8.56 -3.95 51.06
N VAL A 56 -8.93 -3.96 49.77
CA VAL A 56 -10.19 -3.38 49.29
C VAL A 56 -11.18 -4.50 49.00
N ILE A 57 -12.29 -4.53 49.73
CA ILE A 57 -13.39 -5.48 49.56
C ILE A 57 -14.52 -4.79 48.80
N THR A 58 -15.03 -5.43 47.74
CA THR A 58 -16.16 -4.92 46.97
C THR A 58 -17.51 -5.33 47.57
N TYR A 59 -18.59 -4.61 47.22
CA TYR A 59 -19.93 -4.71 47.85
C TYR A 59 -20.59 -6.11 47.83
N ASN A 60 -20.08 -7.05 47.03
CA ASN A 60 -20.60 -8.41 46.92
C ASN A 60 -19.81 -9.47 47.71
N CYS A 61 -18.72 -9.08 48.39
CA CYS A 61 -17.80 -9.97 49.12
C CYS A 61 -17.24 -11.14 48.28
N ARG A 62 -17.17 -11.01 46.95
CA ARG A 62 -16.63 -12.04 46.02
C ARG A 62 -15.29 -11.69 45.39
N GLN A 63 -14.80 -10.46 45.57
CA GLN A 63 -13.52 -9.99 45.06
C GLN A 63 -12.80 -9.20 46.15
N GLU A 64 -11.61 -9.69 46.49
CA GLU A 64 -10.62 -9.04 47.34
C GLU A 64 -9.49 -8.50 46.47
N PHE A 65 -9.08 -7.25 46.72
CA PHE A 65 -7.92 -6.65 46.08
C PHE A 65 -6.86 -6.35 47.13
N GLN A 66 -5.72 -7.03 47.02
CA GLN A 66 -4.56 -6.84 47.88
C GLN A 66 -3.63 -5.81 47.22
N ILE A 67 -3.56 -4.60 47.79
CA ILE A 67 -2.68 -3.56 47.24
C ILE A 67 -1.27 -3.84 47.73
N HIS A 68 -0.40 -4.25 46.80
CA HIS A 68 1.02 -4.45 47.03
C HIS A 68 1.80 -3.20 46.65
N ASP A 69 2.11 -2.34 47.63
CA ASP A 69 3.03 -1.20 47.45
C ASP A 69 4.47 -1.64 47.10
N THR A 70 4.78 -2.92 47.31
CA THR A 70 5.97 -3.54 46.73
C THR A 70 5.82 -3.66 45.22
N VAL A 71 6.57 -2.82 44.48
CA VAL A 71 6.88 -3.04 43.06
C VAL A 71 7.34 -4.49 42.93
N LEU A 72 6.49 -5.33 42.33
CA LEU A 72 6.85 -6.71 42.00
C LEU A 72 8.06 -6.64 41.06
N LYS A 73 9.04 -7.53 41.25
CA LYS A 73 10.12 -7.68 40.27
C LYS A 73 9.55 -8.29 38.99
N ALA A 74 8.97 -7.44 38.15
CA ALA A 74 8.77 -7.73 36.75
C ALA A 74 10.12 -8.12 36.14
N ASN A 75 10.09 -8.99 35.12
CA ASN A 75 11.30 -9.46 34.45
C ASN A 75 11.86 -8.41 33.47
N TYR A 76 12.00 -7.17 33.94
CA TYR A 76 12.59 -6.07 33.18
C TYR A 76 14.03 -6.42 32.81
N LYS A 77 14.29 -6.49 31.51
CA LYS A 77 15.63 -6.68 30.97
C LYS A 77 16.47 -5.42 31.22
N VAL A 78 17.75 -5.61 31.45
CA VAL A 78 18.77 -4.55 31.44
C VAL A 78 19.72 -4.75 30.26
N GLY A 79 20.36 -3.69 29.80
CA GLY A 79 21.36 -3.75 28.76
C GLY A 79 22.23 -2.50 28.67
N ARG A 80 23.19 -2.55 27.74
CA ARG A 80 24.16 -1.50 27.46
C ARG A 80 24.41 -1.40 25.96
N ILE A 81 24.70 -0.20 25.45
CA ILE A 81 25.03 0.01 24.03
C ILE A 81 26.41 -0.60 23.73
N SER A 82 27.44 -0.28 24.51
CA SER A 82 28.78 -0.85 24.45
C SER A 82 29.26 -1.31 25.83
N ASP A 83 30.34 -2.11 25.87
CA ASP A 83 30.93 -2.58 27.13
C ASP A 83 31.55 -1.45 27.98
N SER A 84 31.82 -0.30 27.37
CA SER A 84 32.29 0.92 28.03
C SER A 84 31.17 1.74 28.70
N LEU A 85 29.90 1.45 28.41
CA LEU A 85 28.75 2.21 28.90
C LEU A 85 27.97 1.44 29.99
N PRO A 86 27.35 2.14 30.97
CA PRO A 86 26.68 1.52 32.09
C PRO A 86 25.40 0.78 31.68
N GLU A 87 25.19 -0.36 32.32
CA GLU A 87 24.01 -1.20 32.15
C GLU A 87 22.80 -0.64 32.92
N HIS A 88 21.65 -0.58 32.25
CA HIS A 88 20.41 0.01 32.77
C HIS A 88 19.17 -0.64 32.14
N TYR A 89 17.98 -0.37 32.68
CA TYR A 89 16.72 -0.97 32.23
C TYR A 89 16.35 -0.57 30.79
N LEU A 90 15.80 -1.52 30.04
CA LEU A 90 15.39 -1.35 28.65
C LEU A 90 13.86 -1.27 28.54
N VAL A 91 13.36 -0.29 27.79
CA VAL A 91 11.92 -0.09 27.53
C VAL A 91 11.37 -1.21 26.64
N LYS A 92 10.20 -1.74 27.01
CA LYS A 92 9.61 -3.03 26.57
C LYS A 92 10.62 -4.19 26.60
N GLY A 93 11.70 -4.04 27.38
CA GLY A 93 12.84 -4.96 27.48
C GLY A 93 13.88 -4.89 26.35
N GLU A 94 13.75 -4.02 25.35
CA GLU A 94 14.62 -4.03 24.15
C GLU A 94 15.11 -2.65 23.69
N TYR A 95 14.50 -1.57 24.17
CA TYR A 95 14.74 -0.23 23.63
C TYR A 95 15.46 0.72 24.60
N PHE A 96 16.31 1.58 24.05
CA PHE A 96 16.98 2.69 24.75
C PHE A 96 16.21 3.99 24.52
N MET A 97 16.15 4.87 25.51
CA MET A 97 15.51 6.19 25.36
C MET A 97 16.49 7.22 24.80
N VAL A 98 16.17 7.79 23.64
CA VAL A 98 17.01 8.77 22.91
C VAL A 98 16.25 10.09 22.74
N GLN A 99 16.95 11.22 22.91
CA GLN A 99 16.39 12.55 22.70
C GLN A 99 15.90 12.70 21.26
N ASP A 100 14.65 13.10 21.09
CA ASP A 100 13.95 12.87 19.82
C ASP A 100 14.44 13.74 18.65
N VAL A 101 14.87 14.97 18.94
CA VAL A 101 15.36 15.93 17.95
C VAL A 101 16.73 16.43 18.38
N SER A 102 17.76 16.13 17.58
CA SER A 102 19.09 16.72 17.74
C SER A 102 19.15 18.12 17.11
N SER A 103 20.05 18.97 17.61
CA SER A 103 20.19 20.37 17.15
C SER A 103 20.51 20.51 15.65
N LYS A 104 21.05 19.47 15.01
CA LYS A 104 21.33 19.42 13.56
C LYS A 104 20.05 19.36 12.70
N ALA A 105 18.89 19.04 13.27
CA ALA A 105 17.67 18.72 12.53
C ALA A 105 16.82 19.95 12.17
N ASP A 106 17.02 21.09 12.82
CA ASP A 106 16.29 22.36 12.59
C ASP A 106 16.98 23.20 11.51
N VAL A 107 16.85 22.77 10.25
CA VAL A 107 17.44 23.43 9.08
C VAL A 107 17.03 24.91 8.97
N LEU A 108 15.78 25.24 9.33
CA LEU A 108 15.28 26.62 9.31
C LEU A 108 15.71 27.46 10.52
N ASN A 109 16.40 26.88 11.52
CA ASN A 109 16.86 27.54 12.75
C ASN A 109 15.72 28.25 13.51
N THR A 110 14.56 27.60 13.55
CA THR A 110 13.28 28.14 14.07
C THR A 110 13.02 27.83 15.54
N THR A 111 13.72 26.86 16.14
CA THR A 111 13.55 26.45 17.54
C THR A 111 13.83 27.61 18.50
N SER A 112 14.85 28.43 18.22
CA SER A 112 15.25 29.58 19.04
C SER A 112 14.34 30.81 18.91
N SER A 113 13.50 30.87 17.87
CA SER A 113 12.71 32.06 17.51
C SER A 113 11.19 31.83 17.50
N TYR A 114 10.76 30.57 17.41
CA TYR A 114 9.36 30.14 17.43
C TYR A 114 9.07 29.03 18.48
N GLY A 115 10.11 28.44 19.08
CA GLY A 115 9.98 27.34 20.05
C GLY A 115 9.86 25.94 19.44
N ALA A 116 9.84 25.81 18.12
CA ALA A 116 9.72 24.51 17.44
C ALA A 116 10.66 24.40 16.22
N PRO A 117 11.24 23.22 15.95
CA PRO A 117 12.13 23.01 14.81
C PRO A 117 11.36 23.00 13.48
N ASN A 118 11.99 23.52 12.43
CA ASN A 118 11.43 23.74 11.09
C ASN A 118 10.00 24.34 11.06
N PHE A 119 9.63 25.19 12.01
CA PHE A 119 8.30 25.83 12.09
C PHE A 119 8.10 26.83 10.95
N ARG A 120 7.12 26.57 10.09
CA ARG A 120 6.81 27.39 8.91
C ARG A 120 5.32 27.43 8.59
N GLN A 121 4.90 28.46 7.86
CA GLN A 121 3.59 28.52 7.21
C GLN A 121 3.72 28.03 5.75
N VAL A 122 2.68 27.41 5.20
CA VAL A 122 2.60 27.13 3.77
C VAL A 122 2.65 28.44 2.96
N LYS A 123 3.25 28.41 1.77
CA LYS A 123 3.30 29.59 0.89
C LYS A 123 1.88 29.99 0.48
N GLY A 124 1.62 31.30 0.41
CA GLY A 124 0.30 31.86 0.08
C GLY A 124 -0.58 32.16 1.30
N ALA A 125 -1.87 32.39 1.06
CA ALA A 125 -2.81 32.95 2.04
C ALA A 125 -3.64 31.88 2.80
N TYR A 126 -3.01 30.78 3.23
CA TYR A 126 -3.67 29.71 4.00
C TYR A 126 -3.11 29.67 5.43
N PRO A 127 -3.96 29.59 6.48
CA PRO A 127 -3.51 29.46 7.87
C PRO A 127 -3.12 28.01 8.16
N LEU A 128 -2.08 27.53 7.49
CA LEU A 128 -1.66 26.14 7.52
C LEU A 128 -0.15 26.08 7.77
N TYR A 129 0.25 25.37 8.81
CA TYR A 129 1.59 25.39 9.39
C TYR A 129 2.15 23.98 9.54
N GLY A 130 3.47 23.86 9.42
CA GLY A 130 4.21 22.62 9.63
C GLY A 130 5.39 22.83 10.56
N MET A 131 5.67 21.84 11.39
CA MET A 131 6.77 21.83 12.36
C MET A 131 7.27 20.41 12.64
N GLY A 132 8.47 20.33 13.22
CA GLY A 132 8.96 19.17 13.94
C GLY A 132 8.58 19.21 15.42
N GLN A 133 9.09 18.26 16.18
CA GLN A 133 8.74 18.00 17.57
C GLN A 133 9.36 19.05 18.51
N PRO A 134 8.56 19.87 19.22
CA PRO A 134 9.05 20.84 20.19
C PRO A 134 9.23 20.23 21.60
N THR A 135 9.81 21.01 22.52
CA THR A 135 9.59 20.81 23.96
C THR A 135 8.21 21.36 24.39
N LEU A 136 7.79 21.12 25.63
CA LEU A 136 6.54 21.69 26.15
C LEU A 136 6.54 23.22 26.18
N ASN A 137 7.62 23.87 26.63
CA ASN A 137 7.74 25.33 26.61
C ASN A 137 7.92 25.87 25.19
N GLY A 138 8.52 25.10 24.28
CA GLY A 138 8.54 25.38 22.85
C GLY A 138 7.14 25.38 22.23
N PHE A 139 6.33 24.36 22.52
CA PHE A 139 4.95 24.26 22.05
C PHE A 139 4.06 25.41 22.57
N LYS A 140 4.22 25.82 23.84
CA LYS A 140 3.53 27.01 24.39
C LYS A 140 3.84 28.28 23.59
N GLN A 141 5.09 28.48 23.17
CA GLN A 141 5.50 29.62 22.34
C GLN A 141 4.83 29.61 20.96
N VAL A 142 4.75 28.45 20.30
CA VAL A 142 4.02 28.30 19.02
C VAL A 142 2.54 28.69 19.18
N LEU A 143 1.86 28.18 20.20
CA LEU A 143 0.44 28.52 20.43
C LEU A 143 0.24 30.01 20.74
N GLN A 144 1.07 30.58 21.62
CA GLN A 144 1.04 32.01 21.92
C GLN A 144 1.29 32.85 20.65
N ARG A 145 2.21 32.42 19.77
CA ARG A 145 2.49 33.09 18.49
C ARG A 145 1.27 33.10 17.58
N LEU A 146 0.60 31.96 17.40
CA LEU A 146 -0.62 31.85 16.60
C LEU A 146 -1.77 32.70 17.17
N GLN A 147 -1.92 32.74 18.50
CA GLN A 147 -2.87 33.63 19.17
C GLN A 147 -2.55 35.13 18.92
N THR A 148 -1.28 35.55 19.01
CA THR A 148 -0.89 36.94 18.71
C THR A 148 -1.08 37.32 17.23
N GLN A 149 -1.15 36.34 16.33
CA GLN A 149 -1.50 36.52 14.92
C GLN A 149 -3.02 36.57 14.66
N GLY A 150 -3.85 36.48 15.70
CA GLY A 150 -5.31 36.59 15.60
C GLY A 150 -6.04 35.30 15.26
N GLN A 151 -5.36 34.14 15.28
CA GLN A 151 -5.98 32.86 14.97
C GLN A 151 -6.97 32.44 16.07
N GLN A 152 -8.26 32.33 15.73
CA GLN A 152 -9.33 32.04 16.69
C GLN A 152 -9.58 30.53 16.90
N GLU A 153 -9.31 29.72 15.88
CA GLU A 153 -9.51 28.27 15.88
C GLU A 153 -8.22 27.61 15.41
N ILE A 154 -7.72 26.62 16.15
CA ILE A 154 -6.46 25.92 15.90
C ILE A 154 -6.71 24.41 16.00
N ILE A 155 -6.44 23.67 14.94
CA ILE A 155 -6.54 22.22 14.89
C ILE A 155 -5.11 21.67 14.72
N PHE A 156 -4.61 21.05 15.79
CA PHE A 156 -3.26 20.48 15.84
C PHE A 156 -3.30 18.98 15.55
N PHE A 157 -2.45 18.55 14.63
CA PHE A 157 -2.29 17.16 14.21
C PHE A 157 -0.90 16.66 14.63
N CYS A 158 -0.86 15.72 15.57
CA CYS A 158 0.34 14.93 15.83
C CYS A 158 0.38 13.75 14.85
N ILE A 159 1.28 13.82 13.87
CA ILE A 159 1.33 12.89 12.74
C ILE A 159 2.46 11.86 12.87
N ARG A 160 2.55 11.23 14.04
CA ARG A 160 3.62 10.30 14.43
C ARG A 160 3.07 8.91 14.72
N GLU A 161 3.56 7.91 13.99
CA GLU A 161 3.34 6.48 14.26
C GLU A 161 4.15 5.99 15.48
N GLU A 162 5.28 6.64 15.77
CA GLU A 162 6.18 6.28 16.86
C GLU A 162 5.73 6.89 18.20
N PRO A 163 5.90 6.17 19.33
CA PRO A 163 5.55 6.68 20.66
C PRO A 163 6.56 7.71 21.15
N VAL A 164 6.08 8.84 21.70
CA VAL A 164 6.92 9.90 22.27
C VAL A 164 6.55 10.13 23.74
N VAL A 165 7.55 10.21 24.61
CA VAL A 165 7.37 10.61 26.01
C VAL A 165 8.22 11.83 26.31
N PHE A 166 7.74 12.70 27.19
CA PHE A 166 8.45 13.92 27.57
C PHE A 166 8.94 13.80 29.02
N LEU A 167 10.24 14.02 29.23
CA LEU A 167 10.87 13.96 30.55
C LEU A 167 11.12 15.38 31.07
N CYS A 168 10.83 15.61 32.35
CA CYS A 168 11.13 16.86 33.03
C CYS A 168 12.64 17.11 33.07
N LYS A 169 13.07 18.27 32.57
CA LYS A 169 14.47 18.70 32.51
C LYS A 169 14.55 20.23 32.54
N ASP A 170 15.31 20.80 33.47
CA ASP A 170 15.65 22.22 33.52
C ASP A 170 14.42 23.16 33.38
N ASP A 171 13.34 22.86 34.14
CA ASP A 171 12.02 23.52 34.13
C ASP A 171 11.23 23.48 32.78
N ASP A 172 11.60 22.56 31.88
CA ASP A 172 10.85 22.19 30.67
C ASP A 172 10.58 20.67 30.61
N PHE A 173 9.77 20.23 29.65
CA PHE A 173 9.54 18.83 29.33
C PHE A 173 10.08 18.55 27.93
N VAL A 174 11.13 17.73 27.86
CA VAL A 174 11.93 17.47 26.66
C VAL A 174 11.52 16.12 26.05
N PRO A 175 11.30 16.01 24.72
CA PRO A 175 10.82 14.80 24.07
C PRO A 175 11.93 13.73 23.88
N TYR A 176 11.58 12.48 24.19
CA TYR A 176 12.40 11.29 24.02
C TYR A 176 11.58 10.19 23.31
N THR A 177 12.27 9.34 22.54
CA THR A 177 11.68 8.18 21.84
C THR A 177 12.47 6.90 22.14
N PRO A 178 11.81 5.72 22.17
CA PRO A 178 12.48 4.44 22.27
C PRO A 178 13.17 4.08 20.94
N ARG A 179 14.41 3.57 21.02
CA ARG A 179 15.26 3.21 19.87
C ARG A 179 15.89 1.83 20.04
N ARG A 180 16.17 1.16 18.92
CA ARG A 180 16.85 -0.15 18.90
C ARG A 180 18.36 0.01 19.09
N LYS A 181 19.01 -1.03 19.63
CA LYS A 181 20.47 -1.03 19.80
C LYS A 181 21.20 -1.04 18.45
N GLU A 182 20.63 -1.73 17.48
CA GLU A 182 21.20 -2.01 16.17
C GLU A 182 21.23 -0.75 15.28
N ASN A 183 20.25 0.14 15.45
CA ASN A 183 20.20 1.44 14.82
C ASN A 183 19.45 2.45 15.71
N LEU A 184 20.19 3.40 16.29
CA LEU A 184 19.64 4.42 17.19
C LEU A 184 19.06 5.63 16.42
N HIS A 185 19.45 5.81 15.16
CA HIS A 185 19.03 6.95 14.34
C HIS A 185 17.59 6.78 13.81
N GLU A 186 17.12 5.54 13.66
CA GLU A 186 15.78 5.18 13.19
C GLU A 186 14.77 5.08 14.35
N ASN A 187 13.54 5.56 14.13
CA ASN A 187 12.44 5.35 15.07
C ASN A 187 11.93 3.90 15.01
N LEU A 188 11.13 3.49 15.99
CA LEU A 188 10.27 2.32 15.81
C LEU A 188 9.28 2.59 14.67
N GLN A 189 9.27 1.70 13.67
CA GLN A 189 8.36 1.71 12.52
C GLN A 189 7.43 0.50 12.60
N GLY A 190 6.27 0.57 11.94
CA GLY A 190 5.44 -0.62 11.71
C GLY A 190 4.86 -1.22 13.00
N LEU A 191 4.47 -0.38 13.95
CA LEU A 191 3.89 -0.75 15.25
C LEU A 191 2.44 -1.25 15.14
N GLN A 192 2.11 -1.98 14.06
CA GLN A 192 0.78 -2.53 13.80
C GLN A 192 0.51 -3.74 14.72
N GLY A 193 -0.07 -3.46 15.88
CA GLY A 193 -0.59 -4.46 16.83
C GLY A 193 -1.97 -4.05 17.37
N GLU A 194 -2.49 -4.78 18.36
CA GLU A 194 -3.78 -4.46 18.99
C GLU A 194 -3.71 -3.25 19.97
N GLU A 195 -2.50 -2.82 20.36
CA GLU A 195 -2.25 -1.64 21.21
C GLU A 195 -2.11 -0.36 20.37
N THR A 196 -2.82 0.72 20.71
CA THR A 196 -2.63 2.04 20.04
C THR A 196 -1.34 2.71 20.51
N VAL A 197 -0.83 3.66 19.71
CA VAL A 197 0.43 4.36 20.03
C VAL A 197 0.34 5.13 21.36
N GLU A 198 -0.82 5.69 21.70
CA GLU A 198 -1.05 6.35 23.00
C GLU A 198 -1.04 5.35 24.16
N SER A 199 -1.61 4.16 23.97
CA SER A 199 -1.54 3.08 24.98
C SER A 199 -0.10 2.57 25.18
N LEU A 200 0.70 2.57 24.10
CA LEU A 200 2.13 2.27 24.16
C LEU A 200 2.92 3.39 24.87
N GLU A 201 2.62 4.68 24.62
CA GLU A 201 3.21 5.80 25.35
C GLU A 201 2.93 5.71 26.86
N LEU A 202 1.71 5.34 27.26
CA LEU A 202 1.34 5.10 28.66
C LEU A 202 2.06 3.86 29.25
N SER A 203 2.17 2.77 28.49
CA SER A 203 2.98 1.60 28.87
C SER A 203 4.44 1.98 29.12
N ILE A 204 5.01 2.84 28.27
CA ILE A 204 6.39 3.34 28.39
C ILE A 204 6.53 4.25 29.62
N ARG A 205 5.60 5.19 29.86
CA ARG A 205 5.62 6.02 31.08
C ARG A 205 5.70 5.17 32.34
N ASN A 206 4.83 4.16 32.44
CA ASN A 206 4.76 3.30 33.62
C ASN A 206 6.06 2.52 33.84
N GLU A 207 6.64 1.96 32.77
CA GLU A 207 7.97 1.33 32.84
C GLU A 207 9.06 2.31 33.28
N LEU A 208 9.15 3.51 32.69
CA LEU A 208 10.15 4.51 33.04
C LEU A 208 10.03 4.99 34.50
N HIS A 209 8.81 5.14 35.00
CA HIS A 209 8.52 5.48 36.40
C HIS A 209 8.96 4.36 37.36
N ASP A 210 8.73 3.09 37.01
CA ASP A 210 9.19 1.95 37.82
C ASP A 210 10.71 1.74 37.71
N PHE A 211 11.33 1.97 36.54
CA PHE A 211 12.79 1.96 36.37
C PHE A 211 13.44 3.01 37.27
N ALA A 212 12.86 4.21 37.38
CA ALA A 212 13.32 5.26 38.29
C ALA A 212 13.23 4.80 39.77
N LYS A 213 12.08 4.29 40.23
CA LYS A 213 11.92 3.75 41.60
C LYS A 213 12.97 2.68 41.93
N LEU A 214 13.19 1.74 41.00
CA LEU A 214 14.17 0.66 41.14
C LEU A 214 15.63 1.17 41.12
N SER A 215 15.87 2.34 40.53
CA SER A 215 17.21 2.92 40.27
C SER A 215 17.53 4.15 41.15
N LYS A 216 16.85 4.31 42.29
CA LYS A 216 17.00 5.47 43.21
C LYS A 216 16.68 6.82 42.56
N ASN A 217 15.57 6.85 41.82
CA ASN A 217 15.05 8.01 41.09
C ASN A 217 15.91 8.48 39.90
N ILE A 218 16.85 7.63 39.44
CA ILE A 218 17.72 7.92 38.28
C ILE A 218 17.27 7.09 37.08
N LEU A 219 16.89 7.77 35.99
CA LEU A 219 16.71 7.17 34.67
C LEU A 219 17.93 7.50 33.79
N TYR A 220 18.27 6.59 32.88
CA TYR A 220 19.33 6.80 31.88
C TYR A 220 18.73 7.06 30.50
N VAL A 221 19.24 8.08 29.80
CA VAL A 221 18.81 8.49 28.45
C VAL A 221 20.03 8.91 27.63
N TYR A 222 19.88 8.99 26.31
CA TYR A 222 20.93 9.39 25.37
C TYR A 222 20.54 10.66 24.61
N ASN A 223 21.41 11.68 24.59
CA ASN A 223 21.21 12.91 23.81
C ASN A 223 22.15 12.97 22.59
N ASP A 224 23.39 12.50 22.72
CA ASP A 224 24.37 12.34 21.63
C ASP A 224 24.57 10.86 21.25
N ILE A 225 23.92 10.42 20.17
CA ILE A 225 24.11 9.08 19.58
C ILE A 225 25.21 9.03 18.50
N GLU A 226 25.87 10.15 18.22
CA GLU A 226 26.89 10.24 17.16
C GLU A 226 28.29 9.96 17.73
N PHE A 227 28.58 10.51 18.91
CA PHE A 227 29.88 10.35 19.58
C PHE A 227 29.78 9.80 21.01
N PHE A 228 28.56 9.63 21.55
CA PHE A 228 28.30 9.22 22.94
C PHE A 228 29.06 10.07 23.98
N LYS A 229 29.26 11.36 23.68
CA LYS A 229 30.08 12.20 24.54
C LYS A 229 29.33 12.53 25.84
N ASP A 230 29.95 12.19 26.96
CA ASP A 230 29.40 12.39 28.31
C ASP A 230 28.09 11.58 28.56
N GLU A 231 27.83 10.52 27.78
CA GLU A 231 26.62 9.68 27.82
C GLU A 231 26.77 8.36 28.63
N PRO A 232 25.66 7.70 29.04
CA PRO A 232 24.28 8.18 29.06
C PRO A 232 24.05 9.28 30.10
N GLN A 233 23.27 10.28 29.74
CA GLN A 233 22.76 11.27 30.68
C GLN A 233 21.89 10.64 31.76
N LYS A 234 21.92 11.25 32.96
CA LYS A 234 21.14 10.86 34.13
C LYS A 234 20.00 11.84 34.36
N MET A 235 18.77 11.37 34.19
CA MET A 235 17.55 12.11 34.48
C MET A 235 17.05 11.79 35.89
N SER A 236 16.65 12.80 36.65
CA SER A 236 16.03 12.63 37.97
C SER A 236 14.51 12.59 37.82
N ILE A 237 13.89 11.47 38.13
CA ILE A 237 12.43 11.26 38.08
C ILE A 237 11.97 10.95 39.51
N LEU A 238 11.23 11.88 40.12
CA LEU A 238 10.79 11.82 41.52
C LEU A 238 9.35 11.29 41.65
N CYS A 239 8.51 11.54 40.65
CA CYS A 239 7.10 11.17 40.61
C CYS A 239 6.65 10.83 39.17
N GLU A 240 5.38 10.47 38.99
CA GLU A 240 4.85 10.13 37.65
C GLU A 240 4.69 11.40 36.79
N GLU A 241 4.39 12.52 37.43
CA GLU A 241 4.19 13.84 36.83
C GLU A 241 5.47 14.45 36.23
N ASP A 242 6.64 13.88 36.52
CA ASP A 242 7.91 14.19 35.83
C ASP A 242 7.98 13.58 34.40
N ILE A 243 6.99 12.77 34.00
CA ILE A 243 6.88 12.13 32.69
C ILE A 243 5.48 12.38 32.09
N HIS A 244 5.39 13.11 30.98
CA HIS A 244 4.14 13.30 30.23
C HIS A 244 4.13 12.49 28.92
N VAL A 245 2.96 12.00 28.50
CA VAL A 245 2.76 11.43 27.14
C VAL A 245 2.30 12.52 26.15
N THR A 246 2.27 12.22 24.83
CA THR A 246 1.86 13.23 23.83
C THR A 246 0.46 13.77 24.06
N GLU A 247 -0.47 12.92 24.48
CA GLU A 247 -1.86 13.31 24.77
C GLU A 247 -1.93 14.37 25.88
N GLU A 248 -1.13 14.22 26.93
CA GLU A 248 -1.11 15.11 28.11
C GLU A 248 -0.41 16.45 27.81
N VAL A 249 0.54 16.46 26.86
CA VAL A 249 1.15 17.69 26.36
C VAL A 249 0.20 18.43 25.41
N TYR A 250 -0.38 17.72 24.44
CA TYR A 250 -1.08 18.34 23.32
C TYR A 250 -2.59 18.49 23.50
N LYS A 251 -3.31 17.71 24.33
CA LYS A 251 -4.72 18.00 24.65
C LYS A 251 -4.88 19.11 25.70
N ARG A 252 -3.84 19.38 26.51
CA ARG A 252 -3.88 20.38 27.61
C ARG A 252 -4.35 21.79 27.20
N PRO A 253 -4.04 22.34 26.00
CA PRO A 253 -4.57 23.63 25.56
C PRO A 253 -6.09 23.64 25.36
N MET A 254 -6.77 22.50 25.20
CA MET A 254 -8.25 22.45 25.12
C MET A 254 -8.92 23.02 26.37
N PHE A 255 -8.26 22.97 27.53
CA PHE A 255 -8.77 23.54 28.78
C PHE A 255 -8.57 25.07 28.89
N THR A 256 -7.69 25.66 28.08
CA THR A 256 -7.36 27.10 28.12
C THR A 256 -7.77 27.86 26.85
N MET A 257 -8.07 27.14 25.75
CA MET A 257 -8.34 27.71 24.43
C MET A 257 -9.60 27.05 23.82
N GLN A 258 -10.74 27.74 23.88
CA GLN A 258 -12.03 27.22 23.40
C GLN A 258 -12.05 26.84 21.91
N GLY A 259 -11.19 27.44 21.09
CA GLY A 259 -11.03 27.13 19.66
C GLY A 259 -9.95 26.09 19.34
N TYR A 260 -9.32 25.47 20.35
CA TYR A 260 -8.25 24.50 20.12
C TYR A 260 -8.79 23.05 20.05
N ARG A 261 -8.36 22.29 19.05
CA ARG A 261 -8.55 20.83 18.95
C ARG A 261 -7.22 20.11 18.73
N TYR A 262 -7.13 18.89 19.23
CA TYR A 262 -6.01 17.98 19.03
C TYR A 262 -6.48 16.68 18.39
N PHE A 263 -5.73 16.19 17.41
CA PHE A 263 -5.90 14.85 16.84
C PHE A 263 -4.53 14.15 16.71
N ARG A 264 -4.49 12.85 17.00
CA ARG A 264 -3.42 11.95 16.57
C ARG A 264 -3.82 11.39 15.18
N LEU A 265 -2.89 11.38 14.24
CA LEU A 265 -3.09 10.86 12.89
C LEU A 265 -1.78 10.21 12.43
N PRO A 266 -1.46 8.98 12.87
CA PRO A 266 -0.13 8.39 12.77
C PRO A 266 0.25 8.07 11.32
N LEU A 267 0.87 9.02 10.61
CA LEU A 267 1.34 8.80 9.23
C LEU A 267 2.66 8.03 9.20
N PRO A 268 2.85 7.11 8.23
CA PRO A 268 4.07 6.31 8.12
C PRO A 268 5.28 7.12 7.66
N VAL A 269 6.47 6.79 8.18
CA VAL A 269 7.75 7.43 7.84
C VAL A 269 8.12 7.17 6.38
N GLU A 270 7.94 5.94 5.91
CA GLU A 270 8.24 5.46 4.55
C GLU A 270 6.95 5.03 3.83
N GLY A 271 6.97 4.97 2.49
CA GLY A 271 5.77 4.62 1.70
C GLY A 271 4.63 5.65 1.74
N ALA A 272 3.55 5.43 0.98
CA ALA A 272 2.35 6.25 1.08
C ALA A 272 1.52 5.95 2.35
N PRO A 273 0.64 6.86 2.80
CA PRO A 273 -0.35 6.55 3.83
C PRO A 273 -1.29 5.44 3.36
N LEU A 274 -1.75 4.63 4.30
CA LEU A 274 -2.72 3.58 4.05
C LEU A 274 -4.13 4.18 3.87
N GLU A 275 -5.06 3.43 3.29
CA GLU A 275 -6.44 3.91 3.11
C GLU A 275 -7.12 4.23 4.46
N GLU A 276 -6.73 3.54 5.53
CA GLU A 276 -7.15 3.81 6.91
C GLU A 276 -6.63 5.16 7.45
N ASP A 277 -5.44 5.62 7.02
CA ASP A 277 -4.93 6.96 7.37
C ASP A 277 -5.76 8.06 6.69
N PHE A 278 -6.11 7.84 5.41
CA PHE A 278 -6.99 8.75 4.67
C PHE A 278 -8.41 8.76 5.26
N ASP A 279 -8.94 7.60 5.68
CA ASP A 279 -10.22 7.51 6.38
C ASP A 279 -10.18 8.22 7.73
N ALA A 280 -9.12 8.04 8.53
CA ALA A 280 -8.94 8.75 9.79
C ALA A 280 -8.88 10.27 9.59
N PHE A 281 -8.15 10.73 8.57
CA PHE A 281 -8.13 12.15 8.19
C PHE A 281 -9.52 12.65 7.77
N VAL A 282 -10.24 11.93 6.91
CA VAL A 282 -11.61 12.24 6.49
C VAL A 282 -12.59 12.30 7.67
N ASN A 283 -12.46 11.40 8.65
CA ASN A 283 -13.27 11.43 9.86
C ASN A 283 -13.02 12.71 10.66
N ILE A 284 -11.75 13.12 10.83
CA ILE A 284 -11.39 14.40 11.48
C ILE A 284 -11.95 15.61 10.72
N LEU A 285 -12.00 15.58 9.39
CA LEU A 285 -12.64 16.62 8.58
C LEU A 285 -14.15 16.68 8.81
N ARG A 286 -14.83 15.51 8.83
CA ARG A 286 -16.28 15.39 9.08
C ARG A 286 -16.67 15.81 10.51
N GLU A 287 -15.80 15.56 11.49
CA GLU A 287 -15.96 15.97 12.89
C GLU A 287 -15.61 17.44 13.15
N SER A 288 -15.04 18.15 12.17
CA SER A 288 -14.64 19.56 12.28
C SER A 288 -15.61 20.47 11.49
N PRO A 289 -16.62 21.11 12.13
CA PRO A 289 -17.65 21.86 11.41
C PRO A 289 -17.11 23.04 10.59
N SER A 290 -15.96 23.58 11.00
CA SER A 290 -15.22 24.66 10.34
C SER A 290 -14.43 24.22 9.09
N LEU A 291 -14.34 22.91 8.83
CA LEU A 291 -13.80 22.32 7.61
C LEU A 291 -14.89 21.74 6.69
N CYS A 292 -16.16 21.80 7.10
CA CYS A 292 -17.31 21.31 6.35
C CYS A 292 -17.91 22.38 5.42
N LEU A 293 -18.53 21.94 4.33
CA LEU A 293 -19.31 22.78 3.43
C LEU A 293 -20.55 23.37 4.12
N GLY A 294 -20.99 24.54 3.62
CA GLY A 294 -22.13 25.28 4.16
C GLY A 294 -21.77 26.31 5.23
N HIS A 295 -20.51 26.37 5.69
CA HIS A 295 -20.03 27.49 6.49
C HIS A 295 -20.10 28.80 5.69
N SER A 296 -20.75 29.82 6.25
CA SER A 296 -20.88 31.12 5.59
C SER A 296 -19.52 31.76 5.35
N ALA A 297 -19.30 32.33 4.16
CA ALA A 297 -18.05 32.97 3.69
C ALA A 297 -17.61 34.24 4.47
N SER A 298 -18.21 34.47 5.65
CA SER A 298 -17.88 35.55 6.59
C SER A 298 -17.01 35.06 7.76
N ARG A 299 -16.71 33.76 7.87
CA ARG A 299 -15.88 33.21 8.96
C ARG A 299 -14.46 32.90 8.48
N VAL A 300 -13.47 33.23 9.31
CA VAL A 300 -12.05 32.91 9.04
C VAL A 300 -11.87 31.38 9.10
N PRO A 301 -11.18 30.74 8.13
CA PRO A 301 -10.94 29.30 8.18
C PRO A 301 -10.03 28.91 9.35
N PRO A 302 -10.15 27.70 9.91
CA PRO A 302 -9.39 27.27 11.07
C PRO A 302 -7.90 27.13 10.73
N THR A 303 -7.03 27.42 11.70
CA THR A 303 -5.60 27.19 11.56
C THR A 303 -5.30 25.70 11.67
N LEU A 304 -4.60 25.12 10.69
CA LEU A 304 -4.14 23.72 10.75
C LEU A 304 -2.65 23.70 11.09
N VAL A 305 -2.23 22.88 12.05
CA VAL A 305 -0.81 22.75 12.46
C VAL A 305 -0.41 21.27 12.46
N PHE A 306 0.60 20.91 11.67
CA PHE A 306 1.05 19.52 11.51
C PHE A 306 2.44 19.31 12.12
N SER A 307 2.57 18.34 13.05
CA SER A 307 3.82 18.07 13.79
C SER A 307 4.26 16.62 13.68
N CYS A 308 5.45 16.37 13.12
CA CYS A 308 6.16 15.08 13.17
C CYS A 308 7.49 15.21 13.93
N GLN A 309 8.40 14.23 13.88
CA GLN A 309 9.74 14.33 14.49
C GLN A 309 10.53 15.57 14.03
N VAL A 310 10.92 15.63 12.75
CA VAL A 310 11.81 16.69 12.23
C VAL A 310 11.06 17.80 11.51
N GLY A 311 9.81 17.57 11.11
CA GLY A 311 9.02 18.56 10.39
C GLY A 311 9.22 18.59 8.88
N VAL A 312 9.84 17.54 8.31
CA VAL A 312 10.14 17.43 6.86
C VAL A 312 9.11 16.54 6.15
N GLY A 313 9.40 15.26 5.89
CA GLY A 313 8.63 14.41 4.96
C GLY A 313 7.13 14.30 5.29
N ARG A 314 6.79 13.64 6.41
CA ARG A 314 5.39 13.46 6.86
C ARG A 314 4.65 14.79 7.05
N THR A 315 5.33 15.81 7.56
CA THR A 315 4.75 17.16 7.73
C THR A 315 4.42 17.80 6.39
N ASN A 316 5.31 17.72 5.38
CA ASN A 316 4.99 18.23 4.05
C ASN A 316 3.83 17.45 3.40
N LEU A 317 3.77 16.14 3.57
CA LEU A 317 2.63 15.35 3.08
C LEU A 317 1.30 15.80 3.71
N ALA A 318 1.25 15.92 5.04
CA ALA A 318 0.05 16.39 5.74
C ALA A 318 -0.29 17.86 5.43
N MET A 319 0.71 18.72 5.23
CA MET A 319 0.51 20.09 4.76
C MET A 319 -0.11 20.13 3.35
N ILE A 320 0.27 19.22 2.45
CA ILE A 320 -0.34 19.10 1.11
C ILE A 320 -1.80 18.64 1.24
N LEU A 321 -2.09 17.62 2.06
CA LEU A 321 -3.47 17.16 2.32
C LEU A 321 -4.35 18.29 2.84
N GLY A 322 -3.89 19.02 3.87
CA GLY A 322 -4.60 20.19 4.39
C GLY A 322 -4.72 21.34 3.39
N THR A 323 -3.77 21.50 2.47
CA THR A 323 -3.82 22.50 1.39
C THR A 323 -4.88 22.14 0.34
N LEU A 324 -5.05 20.86 0.00
CA LEU A 324 -6.12 20.39 -0.89
C LEU A 324 -7.51 20.61 -0.27
N VAL A 325 -7.67 20.32 1.02
CA VAL A 325 -8.91 20.62 1.77
C VAL A 325 -9.17 22.13 1.83
N MET A 326 -8.14 22.94 2.11
CA MET A 326 -8.27 24.40 2.17
C MET A 326 -8.63 25.05 0.82
N LYS A 327 -8.23 24.46 -0.31
CA LYS A 327 -8.74 24.85 -1.64
C LYS A 327 -10.25 24.62 -1.75
N ARG A 328 -10.72 23.41 -1.40
CA ARG A 328 -12.16 23.08 -1.43
C ARG A 328 -13.00 23.97 -0.51
N LEU A 329 -12.47 24.31 0.68
CA LEU A 329 -13.15 25.18 1.65
C LEU A 329 -13.32 26.63 1.17
N LYS A 330 -12.37 27.17 0.39
CA LYS A 330 -12.50 28.51 -0.22
C LYS A 330 -13.26 28.49 -1.56
N GLY A 331 -13.37 27.32 -2.18
CA GLY A 331 -13.81 27.16 -3.57
C GLY A 331 -12.76 27.67 -4.57
N ASP A 332 -12.97 27.41 -5.87
CA ASP A 332 -12.01 27.75 -6.93
C ASP A 332 -11.89 29.27 -7.22
N SER A 333 -12.50 30.11 -6.37
CA SER A 333 -12.34 31.56 -6.37
C SER A 333 -10.95 31.94 -5.85
N GLN A 334 -10.04 32.15 -6.80
CA GLN A 334 -8.59 32.43 -6.66
C GLN A 334 -7.66 31.21 -6.85
N LEU A 335 -7.63 30.70 -8.07
CA LEU A 335 -6.35 30.60 -8.77
C LEU A 335 -5.70 32.00 -8.82
N PRO A 336 -4.50 32.22 -8.25
CA PRO A 336 -3.74 33.43 -8.50
C PRO A 336 -3.42 33.53 -10.01
N PRO A 337 -3.37 34.74 -10.61
CA PRO A 337 -2.76 34.88 -11.93
C PRO A 337 -1.32 34.35 -11.85
N GLN A 338 -0.85 33.68 -12.91
CA GLN A 338 0.47 33.05 -12.95
C GLN A 338 1.58 34.09 -12.74
N SER A 339 2.07 34.22 -11.51
CA SER A 339 3.26 35.01 -11.18
C SER A 339 4.47 34.30 -11.81
N ALA A 340 4.96 34.85 -12.91
CA ALA A 340 5.91 34.21 -13.82
C ALA A 340 7.36 34.17 -13.28
N GLU A 341 7.55 33.49 -12.15
CA GLU A 341 8.86 33.03 -11.64
C GLU A 341 8.96 31.50 -11.65
N ALA A 342 8.22 30.85 -12.55
CA ALA A 342 8.57 29.51 -13.01
C ALA A 342 9.87 29.60 -13.82
N GLY A 343 11.00 29.35 -13.17
CA GLY A 343 12.29 29.21 -13.85
C GLY A 343 12.18 28.18 -14.97
N THR A 344 12.74 28.50 -16.14
CA THR A 344 12.57 27.72 -17.38
C THR A 344 13.29 26.38 -17.32
N SER A 345 12.63 25.41 -16.68
CA SER A 345 12.88 23.98 -16.86
C SER A 345 11.86 23.44 -17.87
N GLU A 346 12.29 22.54 -18.75
CA GLU A 346 11.36 21.85 -19.64
C GLU A 346 10.41 20.96 -18.82
N PRO A 347 9.13 20.82 -19.24
CA PRO A 347 8.16 20.00 -18.51
C PRO A 347 8.62 18.54 -18.49
N ARG A 348 9.09 18.08 -17.33
CA ARG A 348 9.65 16.72 -17.15
C ARG A 348 8.62 15.65 -17.54
N PRO A 349 9.07 14.54 -18.17
CA PRO A 349 8.18 13.48 -18.63
C PRO A 349 7.44 12.85 -17.44
N LEU A 350 6.10 12.80 -17.53
CA LEU A 350 5.27 12.15 -16.53
C LEU A 350 5.49 10.63 -16.54
N PHE A 351 5.63 10.03 -15.36
CA PHE A 351 5.69 8.57 -15.18
C PHE A 351 4.45 7.86 -15.74
N GLN A 352 4.63 6.68 -16.34
CA GLN A 352 3.57 6.04 -17.14
C GLN A 352 2.36 5.61 -16.29
N VAL A 353 2.56 5.27 -15.02
CA VAL A 353 1.47 5.05 -14.05
C VAL A 353 0.60 6.31 -13.84
N ILE A 354 1.23 7.49 -13.79
CA ILE A 354 0.53 8.78 -13.65
C ILE A 354 -0.17 9.17 -14.95
N GLN A 355 0.47 9.00 -16.11
CA GLN A 355 -0.17 9.20 -17.42
C GLN A 355 -1.43 8.32 -17.56
N SER A 356 -1.35 7.06 -17.10
CA SER A 356 -2.45 6.10 -17.11
C SER A 356 -3.57 6.49 -16.15
N LEU A 357 -3.23 7.08 -15.00
CA LEU A 357 -4.19 7.60 -14.02
C LEU A 357 -4.95 8.82 -14.57
N ILE A 358 -4.24 9.87 -15.01
CA ILE A 358 -4.88 11.11 -15.48
C ILE A 358 -5.70 10.93 -16.76
N LYS A 359 -5.39 9.91 -17.57
CA LYS A 359 -6.18 9.53 -18.76
C LYS A 359 -7.48 8.79 -18.41
N LYS A 360 -7.58 8.20 -17.21
CA LYS A 360 -8.76 7.45 -16.74
C LYS A 360 -9.63 8.23 -15.75
N LEU A 361 -9.05 9.14 -14.96
CA LEU A 361 -9.80 10.02 -14.06
C LEU A 361 -10.58 11.08 -14.84
N PRO A 362 -11.86 11.36 -14.50
CA PRO A 362 -12.55 12.57 -14.92
C PRO A 362 -11.72 13.80 -14.54
N ASN A 363 -11.50 14.71 -15.49
CA ASN A 363 -10.67 15.92 -15.33
C ASN A 363 -9.24 15.65 -14.80
N GLY A 364 -8.67 14.46 -15.05
CA GLY A 364 -7.39 14.01 -14.46
C GLY A 364 -6.20 14.98 -14.59
N GLN A 365 -6.13 15.75 -15.69
CA GLN A 365 -5.11 16.80 -15.87
C GLN A 365 -5.25 17.92 -14.83
N GLN A 366 -6.47 18.45 -14.62
CA GLN A 366 -6.75 19.45 -13.59
C GLN A 366 -6.48 18.91 -12.18
N LEU A 367 -6.88 17.65 -11.92
CA LEU A 367 -6.65 17.00 -10.63
C LEU A 367 -5.15 16.91 -10.28
N MET A 368 -4.31 16.66 -11.28
CA MET A 368 -2.85 16.65 -11.15
C MET A 368 -2.28 18.06 -10.97
N GLU A 369 -2.71 19.05 -11.78
CA GLU A 369 -2.24 20.45 -11.67
C GLU A 369 -2.58 21.08 -10.31
N GLU A 370 -3.75 20.75 -9.75
CA GLU A 370 -4.16 21.17 -8.41
C GLU A 370 -3.25 20.58 -7.31
N VAL A 371 -2.79 19.34 -7.47
CA VAL A 371 -1.85 18.66 -6.56
C VAL A 371 -0.43 19.21 -6.74
N ASP A 372 0.04 19.38 -7.98
CA ASP A 372 1.32 20.02 -8.30
C ASP A 372 1.44 21.40 -7.65
N HIS A 373 0.38 22.21 -7.74
CA HIS A 373 0.36 23.51 -7.08
C HIS A 373 0.38 23.37 -5.54
N ALA A 374 -0.31 22.39 -4.94
CA ALA A 374 -0.27 22.18 -3.50
C ALA A 374 1.13 21.73 -3.03
N ILE A 375 1.81 20.86 -3.80
CA ILE A 375 3.21 20.47 -3.59
C ILE A 375 4.13 21.69 -3.71
N ALA A 376 3.93 22.55 -4.72
CA ALA A 376 4.71 23.76 -4.91
C ALA A 376 4.58 24.75 -3.73
N LEU A 377 3.37 24.91 -3.16
CA LEU A 377 3.17 25.75 -1.98
C LEU A 377 3.83 25.17 -0.70
N CYS A 378 3.94 23.85 -0.59
CA CYS A 378 4.59 23.17 0.54
C CYS A 378 6.10 22.90 0.33
N SER A 379 6.63 23.18 -0.87
CA SER A 379 7.94 22.72 -1.38
C SER A 379 9.19 23.04 -0.55
N GLU A 380 9.12 24.00 0.37
CA GLU A 380 10.25 24.64 1.06
C GLU A 380 11.26 23.66 1.70
N MET A 381 10.77 22.61 2.37
CA MET A 381 11.61 21.63 3.07
C MET A 381 11.80 20.31 2.31
N HIS A 382 10.87 19.97 1.41
CA HIS A 382 10.89 18.72 0.63
C HIS A 382 9.85 18.78 -0.49
N ASN A 383 10.28 18.68 -1.74
CA ASN A 383 9.36 18.56 -2.87
C ASN A 383 9.24 17.08 -3.29
N ILE A 384 8.07 16.48 -3.05
CA ILE A 384 7.80 15.07 -3.36
C ILE A 384 8.05 14.78 -4.84
N LYS A 385 7.64 15.69 -5.75
CA LYS A 385 7.78 15.51 -7.20
C LYS A 385 9.24 15.51 -7.64
N GLU A 386 10.05 16.43 -7.10
CA GLU A 386 11.50 16.45 -7.35
C GLU A 386 12.16 15.18 -6.82
N ALA A 387 11.76 14.69 -5.64
CA ALA A 387 12.30 13.48 -5.04
C ALA A 387 12.08 12.21 -5.90
N ILE A 388 11.00 12.12 -6.69
CA ILE A 388 10.83 11.01 -7.64
C ILE A 388 11.91 11.09 -8.73
N TYR A 389 12.05 12.24 -9.39
CA TYR A 389 13.01 12.43 -10.48
C TYR A 389 14.47 12.33 -10.00
N GLU A 390 14.78 12.84 -8.81
CA GLU A 390 16.10 12.71 -8.21
C GLU A 390 16.49 11.25 -7.95
N ASN A 391 15.57 10.43 -7.40
CA ASN A 391 15.86 9.03 -7.11
C ASN A 391 15.88 8.19 -8.40
N ALA A 392 15.03 8.50 -9.40
CA ALA A 392 15.09 7.89 -10.72
C ALA A 392 16.43 8.22 -11.44
N SER A 393 16.86 9.48 -11.43
CA SER A 393 18.15 9.89 -12.02
C SER A 393 19.35 9.25 -11.30
N LYS A 394 19.30 9.11 -9.96
CA LYS A 394 20.30 8.37 -9.19
C LYS A 394 20.31 6.89 -9.54
N LEU A 395 19.14 6.27 -9.74
CA LEU A 395 19.00 4.88 -10.17
C LEU A 395 19.61 4.63 -11.57
N GLU A 396 19.28 5.48 -12.55
CA GLU A 396 19.83 5.42 -13.91
C GLU A 396 21.35 5.63 -13.94
N GLY A 397 21.90 6.42 -13.01
CA GLY A 397 23.33 6.69 -12.90
C GLY A 397 24.18 5.55 -12.34
N ILE A 398 23.59 4.47 -11.81
CA ILE A 398 24.35 3.36 -11.20
C ILE A 398 24.75 2.34 -12.28
N GLY A 399 26.02 2.35 -12.65
CA GLY A 399 26.64 1.31 -13.47
C GLY A 399 26.71 -0.02 -12.72
N GLU A 400 27.77 -0.18 -11.91
CA GLU A 400 27.95 -1.33 -11.01
C GLU A 400 27.02 -1.25 -9.80
N ASP A 401 26.35 -2.35 -9.47
CA ASP A 401 25.40 -2.40 -8.36
C ASP A 401 26.06 -3.00 -7.10
N TYR A 402 26.27 -2.15 -6.10
CA TYR A 402 26.91 -2.54 -4.84
C TYR A 402 25.87 -2.97 -3.81
N GLN A 403 26.20 -3.97 -2.98
CA GLN A 403 25.33 -4.37 -1.86
C GLN A 403 25.56 -3.44 -0.66
N THR A 404 24.48 -2.86 -0.14
CA THR A 404 24.47 -2.03 1.06
C THR A 404 23.45 -2.58 2.05
N GLN A 405 23.93 -3.06 3.20
CA GLN A 405 23.10 -3.58 4.31
C GLN A 405 22.08 -4.67 3.92
N GLY A 406 22.37 -5.46 2.87
CA GLY A 406 21.53 -6.59 2.42
C GLY A 406 20.58 -6.27 1.27
N SER A 407 20.39 -4.99 0.93
CA SER A 407 19.76 -4.56 -0.33
C SER A 407 20.83 -4.14 -1.35
N THR A 408 20.48 -4.06 -2.63
CA THR A 408 21.39 -3.45 -3.62
C THR A 408 21.20 -1.93 -3.68
N THR A 409 22.21 -1.19 -4.12
CA THR A 409 22.10 0.27 -4.26
C THR A 409 21.03 0.65 -5.31
N LYS A 410 20.86 -0.15 -6.38
CA LYS A 410 19.74 0.01 -7.31
C LYS A 410 18.39 -0.28 -6.65
N GLU A 411 18.27 -1.38 -5.90
CA GLU A 411 17.05 -1.71 -5.16
C GLU A 411 16.64 -0.60 -4.18
N TYR A 412 17.60 -0.04 -3.44
CA TYR A 412 17.38 1.09 -2.53
C TYR A 412 16.79 2.31 -3.25
N PHE A 413 17.43 2.78 -4.34
CA PHE A 413 16.92 3.95 -5.08
C PHE A 413 15.60 3.66 -5.82
N LEU A 414 15.43 2.46 -6.38
CA LEU A 414 14.17 2.01 -6.98
C LEU A 414 13.03 2.06 -5.95
N ASN A 415 13.27 1.59 -4.73
CA ASN A 415 12.29 1.65 -3.65
C ASN A 415 11.99 3.10 -3.21
N ARG A 416 12.99 3.98 -3.12
CA ARG A 416 12.76 5.43 -2.84
C ARG A 416 11.96 6.12 -3.94
N THR A 417 12.20 5.77 -5.22
CA THR A 417 11.41 6.24 -6.37
C THR A 417 9.96 5.75 -6.26
N LYS A 418 9.73 4.45 -6.04
CA LYS A 418 8.40 3.85 -5.83
C LYS A 418 7.63 4.54 -4.70
N GLN A 419 8.20 4.63 -3.50
CA GLN A 419 7.56 5.29 -2.34
C GLN A 419 7.15 6.74 -2.65
N SER A 420 8.00 7.48 -3.39
CA SER A 420 7.73 8.89 -3.74
C SER A 420 6.65 9.01 -4.82
N LEU A 421 6.66 8.09 -5.81
CA LEU A 421 5.70 8.01 -6.90
C LEU A 421 4.32 7.55 -6.40
N GLU A 422 4.29 6.64 -5.44
CA GLU A 422 3.11 6.16 -4.74
C GLU A 422 2.44 7.28 -3.93
N ARG A 423 3.22 8.04 -3.14
CA ARG A 423 2.74 9.25 -2.45
C ARG A 423 2.09 10.23 -3.42
N TYR A 424 2.70 10.46 -4.58
CA TYR A 424 2.16 11.35 -5.62
C TYR A 424 0.89 10.80 -6.29
N PHE A 425 0.84 9.49 -6.56
CA PHE A 425 -0.36 8.80 -7.07
C PHE A 425 -1.53 8.95 -6.09
N TYR A 426 -1.34 8.62 -4.81
CA TYR A 426 -2.40 8.77 -3.79
C TYR A 426 -2.81 10.22 -3.57
N LEU A 427 -1.92 11.20 -3.72
CA LEU A 427 -2.32 12.62 -3.66
C LEU A 427 -3.27 13.02 -4.81
N ILE A 428 -3.04 12.55 -6.04
CA ILE A 428 -3.94 12.79 -7.17
C ILE A 428 -5.29 12.07 -6.96
N VAL A 429 -5.25 10.82 -6.49
CA VAL A 429 -6.44 10.02 -6.21
C VAL A 429 -7.25 10.60 -5.05
N PHE A 430 -6.60 11.05 -3.97
CA PHE A 430 -7.26 11.74 -2.86
C PHE A 430 -7.85 13.09 -3.30
N ASN A 431 -7.21 13.83 -4.22
CA ASN A 431 -7.83 15.03 -4.79
C ASN A 431 -9.07 14.70 -5.66
N ALA A 432 -9.06 13.58 -6.39
CA ALA A 432 -10.23 13.08 -7.13
C ALA A 432 -11.39 12.75 -6.16
N TYR A 433 -11.10 12.02 -5.09
CA TYR A 433 -12.03 11.74 -4.00
C TYR A 433 -12.55 13.03 -3.34
N LEU A 434 -11.71 14.03 -3.09
CA LEU A 434 -12.14 15.32 -2.54
C LEU A 434 -13.09 16.06 -3.50
N HIS A 435 -12.88 16.03 -4.82
CA HIS A 435 -13.81 16.64 -5.79
C HIS A 435 -15.20 15.99 -5.74
N GLU A 436 -15.28 14.67 -5.56
CA GLU A 436 -16.55 13.94 -5.54
C GLU A 436 -17.24 13.97 -4.17
N GLN A 437 -16.51 13.66 -3.10
CA GLN A 437 -17.07 13.36 -1.77
C GLN A 437 -17.07 14.56 -0.82
N TYR A 438 -16.25 15.60 -1.03
CA TYR A 438 -16.36 16.84 -0.24
C TYR A 438 -17.73 17.52 -0.45
N PRO A 439 -18.25 17.73 -1.69
CA PRO A 439 -19.61 18.22 -1.92
C PRO A 439 -20.72 17.44 -1.22
N LEU A 440 -20.49 16.16 -0.95
CA LEU A 440 -21.45 15.24 -0.32
C LEU A 440 -21.26 15.15 1.20
N ALA A 441 -20.34 15.91 1.80
CA ALA A 441 -19.95 15.83 3.22
C ALA A 441 -19.43 14.43 3.63
N PHE A 442 -18.70 13.77 2.73
CA PHE A 442 -18.06 12.47 2.92
C PHE A 442 -19.04 11.34 3.31
N VAL A 443 -20.04 11.07 2.45
CA VAL A 443 -20.95 9.92 2.60
C VAL A 443 -20.17 8.61 2.51
N SER A 444 -19.27 8.50 1.54
CA SER A 444 -18.24 7.47 1.51
C SER A 444 -17.01 7.95 2.27
N ASN A 445 -16.33 7.03 2.98
CA ASN A 445 -14.93 7.22 3.34
C ASN A 445 -14.03 6.97 2.09
N PHE A 446 -12.71 7.11 2.25
CA PHE A 446 -11.76 6.93 1.15
C PHE A 446 -11.62 5.46 0.75
N SER A 447 -11.52 4.53 1.71
CA SER A 447 -11.37 3.09 1.41
C SER A 447 -12.56 2.48 0.65
N GLN A 448 -13.80 2.82 1.01
CA GLN A 448 -15.00 2.37 0.28
C GLN A 448 -15.05 2.96 -1.13
N TRP A 449 -14.61 4.21 -1.30
CA TRP A 449 -14.53 4.86 -2.60
C TRP A 449 -13.43 4.23 -3.49
N MET A 450 -12.28 3.89 -2.92
CA MET A 450 -11.20 3.15 -3.58
C MET A 450 -11.67 1.75 -4.03
N CYS A 451 -12.41 1.03 -3.18
CA CYS A 451 -13.04 -0.24 -3.53
C CYS A 451 -14.03 -0.12 -4.70
N CYS A 452 -14.83 0.96 -4.76
CA CYS A 452 -15.70 1.25 -5.91
C CYS A 452 -14.89 1.55 -7.20
N HIS A 453 -13.65 2.01 -7.05
CA HIS A 453 -12.73 2.35 -8.14
C HIS A 453 -11.58 1.34 -8.30
N ALA A 454 -11.85 0.04 -8.12
CA ALA A 454 -10.85 -1.04 -8.06
C ALA A 454 -9.89 -1.19 -9.27
N TRP A 455 -10.06 -0.41 -10.35
CA TRP A 455 -9.04 -0.25 -11.40
C TRP A 455 -7.82 0.56 -10.94
N LEU A 456 -7.92 1.32 -9.85
CA LEU A 456 -6.81 2.06 -9.22
C LEU A 456 -5.77 1.10 -8.64
N TYR A 457 -6.19 0.04 -7.93
CA TYR A 457 -5.30 -1.04 -7.48
C TYR A 457 -4.55 -1.71 -8.64
N ARG A 458 -5.20 -1.83 -9.81
CA ARG A 458 -4.58 -2.37 -11.03
C ARG A 458 -3.57 -1.42 -11.69
N LEU A 459 -3.54 -0.13 -11.32
CA LEU A 459 -2.45 0.79 -11.68
C LEU A 459 -1.34 0.76 -10.63
N LEU A 460 -1.68 0.79 -9.33
CA LEU A 460 -0.71 0.67 -8.23
C LEU A 460 0.14 -0.61 -8.36
N ALA A 461 -0.49 -1.75 -8.60
CA ALA A 461 0.20 -3.03 -8.82
C ALA A 461 1.08 -3.08 -10.09
N ARG A 462 0.96 -2.11 -11.01
CA ARG A 462 1.85 -1.95 -12.18
C ARG A 462 2.83 -0.78 -12.04
N MET A 463 2.97 -0.19 -10.86
CA MET A 463 3.92 0.90 -10.62
C MET A 463 5.37 0.44 -10.84
N ASP A 464 5.75 -0.75 -10.37
CA ASP A 464 7.09 -1.31 -10.63
C ASP A 464 7.36 -1.46 -12.13
N VAL A 465 6.37 -2.00 -12.86
CA VAL A 465 6.38 -2.22 -14.31
C VAL A 465 6.41 -0.90 -15.10
N SER A 466 5.89 0.20 -14.54
CA SER A 466 6.01 1.56 -15.11
C SER A 466 7.47 2.02 -15.13
N GLU A 467 8.20 1.79 -14.04
CA GLU A 467 9.55 2.32 -13.83
C GLU A 467 10.64 1.39 -14.38
N LEU A 468 10.41 0.08 -14.41
CA LEU A 468 11.31 -0.92 -15.00
C LEU A 468 11.27 -0.98 -16.54
N SER A 469 10.67 0.00 -17.21
CA SER A 469 10.61 0.04 -18.68
C SER A 469 12.01 -0.04 -19.33
N ALA A 470 12.09 -0.59 -20.55
CA ALA A 470 13.36 -0.85 -21.23
C ALA A 470 13.60 0.09 -22.43
N PRO A 471 14.12 1.33 -22.22
CA PRO A 471 14.72 2.12 -23.28
C PRO A 471 15.84 1.34 -23.99
N ALA A 472 15.83 1.38 -25.33
CA ALA A 472 16.78 0.66 -26.17
C ALA A 472 18.25 0.92 -25.80
N GLU A 473 18.58 2.16 -25.43
CA GLU A 473 19.93 2.59 -25.02
C GLU A 473 20.47 1.86 -23.78
N LEU A 474 19.61 1.35 -22.89
CA LEU A 474 20.10 0.65 -21.68
C LEU A 474 20.82 -0.67 -22.03
N LEU A 475 20.51 -1.26 -23.20
CA LEU A 475 21.23 -2.42 -23.71
C LEU A 475 22.64 -2.06 -24.17
N THR A 476 22.81 -0.96 -24.92
CA THR A 476 24.12 -0.52 -25.43
C THR A 476 24.99 0.16 -24.38
N LYS A 477 24.37 0.63 -23.28
CA LYS A 477 25.02 1.05 -22.03
C LYS A 477 25.40 -0.13 -21.11
N GLY A 478 25.01 -1.37 -21.44
CA GLY A 478 25.32 -2.57 -20.65
C GLY A 478 24.52 -2.73 -19.35
N ALA A 479 23.49 -1.90 -19.14
CA ALA A 479 22.59 -1.99 -17.98
C ALA A 479 21.51 -3.08 -18.15
N ARG A 480 21.28 -3.55 -19.38
CA ARG A 480 20.40 -4.67 -19.73
C ARG A 480 21.16 -5.69 -20.56
N VAL A 481 20.66 -6.93 -20.59
CA VAL A 481 21.24 -8.02 -21.39
C VAL A 481 20.17 -8.65 -22.29
N LEU A 482 20.54 -9.14 -23.48
CA LEU A 482 19.65 -9.95 -24.32
C LEU A 482 19.78 -11.42 -23.93
N VAL A 483 18.68 -12.05 -23.54
CA VAL A 483 18.63 -13.48 -23.21
C VAL A 483 17.90 -14.24 -24.30
N ALA A 484 18.45 -15.37 -24.76
CA ALA A 484 17.78 -16.22 -25.74
C ALA A 484 16.60 -16.97 -25.10
N ASP A 485 15.41 -16.84 -25.69
CA ASP A 485 14.16 -17.36 -25.09
C ASP A 485 14.07 -18.90 -25.16
N GLU A 486 14.76 -19.52 -26.12
CA GLU A 486 14.76 -20.95 -26.42
C GLU A 486 15.05 -21.84 -25.19
N TYR A 487 15.95 -21.41 -24.30
CA TYR A 487 16.29 -22.12 -23.07
C TYR A 487 15.19 -22.00 -21.98
N LEU A 488 14.51 -20.86 -21.92
CA LEU A 488 13.50 -20.53 -20.91
C LEU A 488 12.08 -20.95 -21.33
N ALA A 489 11.93 -21.43 -22.57
CA ALA A 489 10.71 -21.97 -23.16
C ALA A 489 10.74 -23.52 -23.29
N PRO A 490 10.94 -24.31 -22.21
CA PRO A 490 11.17 -25.75 -22.32
C PRO A 490 9.99 -26.47 -22.99
N ASP A 491 10.33 -27.33 -23.94
CA ASP A 491 9.42 -28.05 -24.84
C ASP A 491 8.84 -29.31 -24.18
N VAL A 492 7.82 -29.09 -23.36
CA VAL A 492 7.09 -30.15 -22.63
C VAL A 492 6.41 -31.13 -23.60
N LEU A 493 6.11 -30.71 -24.83
CA LEU A 493 5.45 -31.52 -25.85
C LEU A 493 6.40 -32.14 -26.89
N SER A 494 7.71 -31.88 -26.79
CA SER A 494 8.75 -32.39 -27.72
C SER A 494 8.54 -32.03 -29.20
N THR A 495 7.81 -30.93 -29.50
CA THR A 495 7.45 -30.55 -30.87
C THR A 495 8.55 -29.85 -31.67
N ILE A 496 9.67 -29.43 -31.05
CA ILE A 496 10.79 -28.78 -31.76
C ILE A 496 11.26 -29.63 -32.96
N LYS A 497 11.28 -30.96 -32.82
CA LYS A 497 11.78 -31.85 -33.89
C LYS A 497 10.88 -31.94 -35.13
N GLU A 498 9.57 -31.73 -34.99
CA GLU A 498 8.61 -31.76 -36.11
C GLU A 498 8.30 -30.35 -36.62
N MET A 499 8.08 -29.40 -35.70
CA MET A 499 7.52 -28.08 -35.98
C MET A 499 8.55 -26.95 -35.89
N LYS A 500 9.80 -27.24 -35.49
CA LYS A 500 10.88 -26.26 -35.20
C LYS A 500 10.59 -25.28 -34.06
N VAL A 501 9.55 -25.54 -33.26
CA VAL A 501 9.17 -24.71 -32.11
C VAL A 501 8.57 -25.55 -30.98
N ALA A 502 8.77 -25.09 -29.75
CA ALA A 502 8.30 -25.74 -28.53
C ALA A 502 6.79 -25.66 -28.33
N ASN A 503 6.24 -26.64 -27.61
CA ASN A 503 4.87 -26.65 -27.08
C ASN A 503 3.76 -26.44 -28.13
N PHE A 504 4.01 -26.77 -29.41
CA PHE A 504 3.00 -26.72 -30.48
C PHE A 504 1.88 -27.73 -30.21
N ARG A 505 0.63 -27.28 -30.29
CA ARG A 505 -0.55 -28.13 -30.04
C ARG A 505 -1.79 -27.60 -30.74
N ARG A 506 -2.80 -28.46 -30.86
CA ARG A 506 -4.11 -28.17 -31.43
C ARG A 506 -5.21 -28.60 -30.46
N VAL A 507 -6.28 -27.81 -30.35
CA VAL A 507 -7.52 -28.23 -29.66
C VAL A 507 -8.18 -29.35 -30.47
N PRO A 508 -8.56 -30.49 -29.84
CA PRO A 508 -9.21 -31.59 -30.56
C PRO A 508 -10.41 -31.14 -31.40
N LYS A 509 -10.50 -31.64 -32.64
CA LYS A 509 -11.55 -31.37 -33.64
C LYS A 509 -11.70 -29.88 -34.09
N MET A 510 -11.12 -28.90 -33.40
CA MET A 510 -11.25 -27.45 -33.69
C MET A 510 -10.02 -26.86 -34.42
N PRO A 511 -10.13 -25.72 -35.14
CA PRO A 511 -9.00 -25.10 -35.85
C PRO A 511 -8.22 -24.12 -34.94
N VAL A 512 -8.04 -24.45 -33.67
CA VAL A 512 -7.39 -23.61 -32.66
C VAL A 512 -6.07 -24.26 -32.22
N TYR A 513 -4.99 -23.48 -32.24
CA TYR A 513 -3.62 -23.92 -32.05
C TYR A 513 -2.90 -23.03 -31.03
N GLY A 514 -1.93 -23.59 -30.30
CA GLY A 514 -1.08 -22.87 -29.36
C GLY A 514 0.37 -23.29 -29.48
N VAL A 515 1.31 -22.37 -29.26
CA VAL A 515 2.74 -22.56 -29.53
C VAL A 515 3.62 -21.61 -28.71
N ALA A 516 4.88 -21.98 -28.46
CA ALA A 516 5.90 -21.06 -27.93
C ALA A 516 6.23 -19.94 -28.93
N GLN A 517 6.99 -18.92 -28.53
CA GLN A 517 7.44 -17.85 -29.43
C GLN A 517 8.36 -18.43 -30.52
N PRO A 518 7.94 -18.42 -31.81
CA PRO A 518 8.72 -19.03 -32.89
C PRO A 518 9.78 -18.06 -33.47
N THR A 519 10.78 -18.64 -34.12
CA THR A 519 11.64 -17.97 -35.13
C THR A 519 10.94 -17.91 -36.49
N SER A 520 11.48 -17.13 -37.42
CA SER A 520 11.02 -17.03 -38.82
C SER A 520 11.02 -18.39 -39.53
N GLU A 521 12.02 -19.24 -39.28
CA GLU A 521 12.08 -20.61 -39.82
C GLU A 521 10.93 -21.48 -39.28
N ALA A 522 10.64 -21.36 -37.98
CA ALA A 522 9.56 -22.11 -37.35
C ALA A 522 8.16 -21.59 -37.74
N ILE A 523 7.98 -20.29 -37.95
CA ILE A 523 6.76 -19.74 -38.56
C ILE A 523 6.53 -20.37 -39.93
N GLY A 524 7.57 -20.45 -40.78
CA GLY A 524 7.48 -21.14 -42.07
C GLY A 524 7.06 -22.61 -41.96
N ALA A 525 7.63 -23.35 -41.00
CA ALA A 525 7.28 -24.75 -40.75
C ALA A 525 5.83 -24.92 -40.25
N VAL A 526 5.38 -24.08 -39.32
CA VAL A 526 4.00 -24.11 -38.80
C VAL A 526 2.99 -23.73 -39.88
N LEU A 527 3.27 -22.70 -40.69
CA LEU A 527 2.38 -22.31 -41.80
C LEU A 527 2.26 -23.42 -42.83
N ALA A 528 3.37 -24.03 -43.25
CA ALA A 528 3.37 -25.18 -44.16
C ALA A 528 2.62 -26.42 -43.62
N HIS A 529 2.58 -26.61 -42.30
CA HIS A 529 1.76 -27.66 -41.67
C HIS A 529 0.26 -27.32 -41.68
N LEU A 530 -0.10 -26.04 -41.55
CA LEU A 530 -1.50 -25.59 -41.51
C LEU A 530 -2.14 -25.53 -42.92
N THR A 531 -1.36 -25.20 -43.94
CA THR A 531 -1.81 -25.08 -45.34
C THR A 531 -1.74 -26.39 -46.12
N ASP A 532 -1.29 -27.50 -45.51
CA ASP A 532 -1.09 -28.78 -46.21
C ASP A 532 -2.39 -29.43 -46.74
N GLU A 533 -2.23 -30.43 -47.59
CA GLU A 533 -3.33 -31.21 -48.19
C GLU A 533 -4.22 -31.97 -47.18
N LYS A 534 -3.86 -32.03 -45.89
CA LYS A 534 -4.64 -32.69 -44.83
C LYS A 534 -5.42 -31.69 -43.95
N ARG A 535 -4.92 -30.46 -43.80
CA ARG A 535 -5.52 -29.41 -42.95
C ARG A 535 -6.24 -28.34 -43.76
N LYS A 536 -5.69 -27.94 -44.92
CA LYS A 536 -6.27 -27.01 -45.91
C LYS A 536 -6.77 -25.67 -45.35
N HIS A 537 -6.09 -25.11 -44.36
CA HIS A 537 -6.43 -23.79 -43.82
C HIS A 537 -5.95 -22.69 -44.78
N ASN A 538 -6.88 -22.12 -45.55
CA ASN A 538 -6.55 -21.05 -46.51
C ASN A 538 -6.30 -19.70 -45.81
N HIS A 539 -7.02 -19.43 -44.71
CA HIS A 539 -6.86 -18.26 -43.86
C HIS A 539 -6.29 -18.66 -42.48
N VAL A 540 -5.30 -17.90 -41.99
CA VAL A 540 -4.65 -18.13 -40.70
C VAL A 540 -4.56 -16.81 -39.94
N LEU A 541 -5.30 -16.70 -38.83
CA LEU A 541 -5.17 -15.62 -37.86
C LEU A 541 -4.16 -16.02 -36.78
N TRP A 542 -2.98 -15.43 -36.83
CA TRP A 542 -1.95 -15.56 -35.81
C TRP A 542 -2.05 -14.40 -34.81
N ILE A 543 -2.24 -14.71 -33.52
CA ILE A 543 -2.30 -13.74 -32.43
C ILE A 543 -1.14 -13.98 -31.47
N ASN A 544 -0.21 -13.03 -31.44
CA ASN A 544 0.83 -12.97 -30.42
C ASN A 544 0.26 -12.28 -29.17
N VAL A 545 0.30 -12.96 -28.02
CA VAL A 545 -0.20 -12.47 -26.72
C VAL A 545 0.90 -12.08 -25.73
N HIS A 546 2.14 -11.95 -26.22
CA HIS A 546 3.30 -11.47 -25.46
C HIS A 546 3.25 -9.94 -25.25
N GLU A 547 3.46 -9.47 -24.01
CA GLU A 547 3.56 -8.04 -23.66
C GLU A 547 5.01 -7.51 -23.69
N GLU A 548 5.99 -8.41 -23.75
CA GLU A 548 7.42 -8.13 -23.62
C GLU A 548 8.09 -7.97 -25.00
N LEU A 549 9.14 -7.15 -25.09
CA LEU A 549 9.84 -6.90 -26.36
C LEU A 549 10.59 -8.17 -26.82
N ALA A 550 10.34 -8.62 -28.05
CA ALA A 550 10.98 -9.79 -28.63
C ALA A 550 11.53 -9.47 -30.04
N LEU A 551 12.78 -9.86 -30.30
CA LEU A 551 13.45 -9.64 -31.58
C LEU A 551 14.14 -10.91 -32.04
N GLU A 552 14.14 -11.17 -33.36
CA GLU A 552 15.01 -12.20 -33.93
C GLU A 552 16.36 -11.58 -34.31
N GLY A 553 17.43 -12.06 -33.68
CA GLY A 553 18.79 -11.59 -33.92
C GLY A 553 19.69 -12.73 -34.39
N ASN A 554 20.26 -12.61 -35.60
CA ASN A 554 21.02 -13.69 -36.24
C ASN A 554 20.28 -15.06 -36.28
N GLY A 555 18.95 -15.08 -36.35
CA GLY A 555 18.12 -16.29 -36.45
C GLY A 555 17.62 -16.91 -35.14
N GLN A 556 17.92 -16.31 -33.97
CA GLN A 556 17.39 -16.75 -32.66
C GLN A 556 16.55 -15.63 -32.02
N ILE A 557 15.55 -16.00 -31.21
CA ILE A 557 14.72 -15.04 -30.46
C ILE A 557 15.44 -14.57 -29.20
N PHE A 558 15.54 -13.25 -29.04
CA PHE A 558 16.08 -12.57 -27.87
C PHE A 558 15.04 -11.68 -27.20
N ILE A 559 15.05 -11.66 -25.87
CA ILE A 559 14.23 -10.80 -25.01
C ILE A 559 15.17 -10.01 -24.06
N PRO A 560 15.01 -8.69 -23.88
CA PRO A 560 15.77 -7.92 -22.89
C PRO A 560 15.42 -8.32 -21.45
N ARG A 561 16.44 -8.47 -20.60
CA ARG A 561 16.30 -8.83 -19.18
C ARG A 561 17.24 -8.02 -18.28
N GLU A 562 16.96 -8.02 -16.97
CA GLU A 562 17.87 -7.47 -15.96
C GLU A 562 19.07 -8.41 -15.78
N PRO A 563 20.32 -7.92 -15.69
CA PRO A 563 21.48 -8.77 -15.40
C PRO A 563 21.40 -9.53 -14.07
N SER A 564 20.58 -9.06 -13.12
CA SER A 564 20.30 -9.68 -11.82
C SER A 564 19.11 -10.66 -11.82
N CYS A 565 18.27 -10.65 -12.86
CA CYS A 565 17.05 -11.47 -12.95
C CYS A 565 16.87 -11.94 -14.41
N LEU A 566 17.58 -13.02 -14.76
CA LEU A 566 17.61 -13.57 -16.11
C LEU A 566 16.42 -14.51 -16.40
N ASP A 567 15.75 -15.01 -15.37
CA ASP A 567 14.61 -15.92 -15.45
C ASP A 567 13.29 -15.19 -15.80
N GLN A 568 13.18 -13.90 -15.48
CA GLN A 568 12.00 -13.07 -15.78
C GLN A 568 12.28 -12.09 -16.95
N PRO A 569 11.39 -11.96 -17.93
CA PRO A 569 11.50 -10.95 -18.97
C PRO A 569 11.12 -9.58 -18.42
N ILE A 570 11.56 -8.48 -19.05
CA ILE A 570 11.10 -7.14 -18.65
C ILE A 570 9.68 -6.90 -19.21
N PRO A 571 8.65 -6.76 -18.35
CA PRO A 571 7.29 -6.46 -18.79
C PRO A 571 7.20 -5.02 -19.29
N VAL A 572 6.44 -4.78 -20.37
CA VAL A 572 6.21 -3.42 -20.87
C VAL A 572 4.85 -2.90 -20.35
N PRO A 573 4.79 -1.73 -19.68
CA PRO A 573 3.57 -1.20 -19.05
C PRO A 573 2.44 -0.75 -20.02
N THR A 574 2.51 -1.13 -21.30
CA THR A 574 1.53 -0.71 -22.32
C THR A 574 0.52 -1.81 -22.66
N SER A 575 -0.53 -1.43 -23.38
CA SER A 575 -1.52 -2.35 -23.98
C SER A 575 -1.99 -1.87 -25.35
N ASP A 576 -1.28 -0.87 -25.89
CA ASP A 576 -1.33 -0.44 -27.28
C ASP A 576 -0.29 -1.24 -28.08
N PRO A 577 -0.70 -2.04 -29.08
CA PRO A 577 0.23 -2.75 -29.96
C PRO A 577 1.13 -1.83 -30.78
N GLN A 578 0.71 -0.58 -31.06
CA GLN A 578 1.52 0.38 -31.84
C GLN A 578 2.73 0.85 -31.03
N LEU A 579 2.55 1.15 -29.74
CA LEU A 579 3.67 1.47 -28.84
C LEU A 579 4.63 0.29 -28.66
N LEU A 580 4.13 -0.96 -28.53
CA LEU A 580 5.02 -2.14 -28.52
C LEU A 580 5.84 -2.23 -29.81
N GLN A 581 5.19 -2.12 -30.98
CA GLN A 581 5.89 -2.17 -32.26
C GLN A 581 6.94 -1.05 -32.40
N LYS A 582 6.64 0.16 -31.91
CA LYS A 582 7.58 1.29 -31.88
C LYS A 582 8.80 1.01 -31.00
N LEU A 583 8.59 0.40 -29.82
CA LEU A 583 9.66 0.02 -28.91
C LEU A 583 10.53 -1.11 -29.49
N GLU A 584 9.92 -2.12 -30.11
CA GLU A 584 10.66 -3.19 -30.81
C GLU A 584 11.50 -2.64 -31.98
N SER A 585 10.95 -1.72 -32.78
CA SER A 585 11.72 -1.03 -33.83
C SER A 585 12.88 -0.21 -33.26
N SER A 586 12.66 0.53 -32.16
CA SER A 586 13.71 1.32 -31.50
C SER A 586 14.84 0.45 -30.94
N LEU A 587 14.49 -0.69 -30.32
CA LEU A 587 15.45 -1.67 -29.81
C LEU A 587 16.24 -2.34 -30.95
N LYS A 588 15.56 -2.73 -32.03
CA LYS A 588 16.20 -3.24 -33.26
C LYS A 588 17.19 -2.23 -33.84
N GLU A 589 16.76 -0.97 -33.98
CA GLU A 589 17.61 0.10 -34.51
C GLU A 589 18.86 0.28 -33.67
N GLU A 590 18.73 0.30 -32.33
CA GLU A 590 19.87 0.50 -31.43
C GLU A 590 20.86 -0.68 -31.47
N ILE A 591 20.36 -1.92 -31.52
CA ILE A 591 21.20 -3.12 -31.71
C ILE A 591 22.01 -3.04 -33.01
N LEU A 592 21.40 -2.60 -34.11
CA LEU A 592 22.07 -2.48 -35.41
C LEU A 592 22.98 -1.24 -35.50
N ARG A 593 22.59 -0.14 -34.86
CA ARG A 593 23.36 1.12 -34.75
C ARG A 593 24.61 0.96 -33.91
N ALA A 594 24.57 0.11 -32.87
CA ALA A 594 25.69 -0.13 -31.98
C ALA A 594 26.96 -0.60 -32.70
N GLN A 595 26.81 -1.46 -33.71
CA GLN A 595 27.89 -2.13 -34.47
C GLN A 595 29.01 -2.70 -33.60
N LYS A 596 28.64 -3.15 -32.39
CA LYS A 596 29.52 -3.69 -31.36
C LYS A 596 29.16 -5.14 -31.06
N TRP A 597 30.07 -5.81 -30.38
CA TRP A 597 29.76 -7.01 -29.63
C TRP A 597 28.95 -6.62 -28.40
N LEU A 598 27.73 -7.15 -28.28
CA LEU A 598 26.87 -6.99 -27.10
C LEU A 598 26.97 -8.24 -26.22
N GLU A 599 26.82 -8.09 -24.91
CA GLU A 599 26.64 -9.25 -24.04
C GLU A 599 25.25 -9.86 -24.28
N VAL A 600 25.21 -11.18 -24.42
CA VAL A 600 23.99 -11.97 -24.49
C VAL A 600 24.10 -13.18 -23.55
N THR A 601 22.97 -13.70 -23.07
CA THR A 601 22.95 -14.96 -22.33
C THR A 601 22.34 -16.07 -23.19
N LEU A 602 23.09 -17.15 -23.39
CA LEU A 602 22.63 -18.40 -24.02
C LEU A 602 22.79 -19.54 -23.01
N GLU A 603 21.75 -20.29 -22.72
CA GLU A 603 21.82 -21.54 -21.90
C GLU A 603 22.58 -21.39 -20.56
N GLN A 604 22.40 -20.24 -19.89
CA GLN A 604 23.10 -19.78 -18.66
C GLN A 604 24.54 -19.24 -18.85
N GLU A 605 25.17 -19.36 -20.01
CA GLU A 605 26.46 -18.73 -20.30
C GLU A 605 26.33 -17.28 -20.78
N LYS A 606 27.21 -16.39 -20.28
CA LYS A 606 27.45 -15.07 -20.86
C LYS A 606 28.34 -15.22 -22.10
N GLN A 607 27.85 -14.74 -23.24
CA GLN A 607 28.59 -14.74 -24.51
C GLN A 607 28.54 -13.36 -25.16
N MET A 608 29.58 -12.98 -25.88
CA MET A 608 29.59 -11.75 -26.68
C MET A 608 29.10 -12.06 -28.10
N LYS A 609 28.06 -11.36 -28.58
CA LYS A 609 27.47 -11.59 -29.90
C LYS A 609 27.34 -10.28 -30.70
N MET A 610 27.76 -10.32 -31.96
CA MET A 610 27.59 -9.20 -32.90
C MET A 610 26.42 -9.50 -33.84
N PHE A 611 25.43 -8.61 -33.87
CA PHE A 611 24.21 -8.78 -34.65
C PHE A 611 24.41 -8.27 -36.09
N LYS A 612 24.35 -9.20 -37.06
CA LYS A 612 24.41 -8.90 -38.50
C LYS A 612 23.02 -8.69 -39.09
N SER A 613 22.02 -9.39 -38.54
CA SER A 613 20.60 -9.18 -38.80
C SER A 613 19.85 -9.06 -37.48
N CYS A 614 18.85 -8.17 -37.47
CA CYS A 614 17.88 -8.05 -36.40
C CYS A 614 16.52 -7.68 -37.02
N LEU A 615 15.46 -8.40 -36.65
CA LEU A 615 14.10 -8.23 -37.16
C LEU A 615 13.10 -8.18 -36.00
N THR A 616 12.08 -7.34 -36.12
CA THR A 616 10.93 -7.37 -35.20
C THR A 616 9.99 -8.52 -35.57
N ILE A 617 9.19 -9.01 -34.61
CA ILE A 617 8.20 -10.07 -34.89
C ILE A 617 7.23 -9.62 -35.99
N GLN A 618 6.84 -8.34 -36.00
CA GLN A 618 5.97 -7.78 -37.04
C GLN A 618 6.59 -7.81 -38.45
N GLU A 619 7.90 -7.61 -38.58
CA GLU A 619 8.60 -7.70 -39.86
C GLU A 619 8.67 -9.14 -40.37
N ILE A 620 8.91 -10.10 -39.49
CA ILE A 620 8.95 -11.54 -39.82
C ILE A 620 7.59 -11.99 -40.38
N PHE A 621 6.49 -11.66 -39.70
CA PHE A 621 5.15 -11.97 -40.23
C PHE A 621 4.84 -11.25 -41.55
N ASN A 622 5.38 -10.05 -41.77
CA ASN A 622 5.23 -9.35 -43.04
C ASN A 622 6.04 -9.98 -44.19
N GLN A 623 7.15 -10.65 -43.91
CA GLN A 623 7.86 -11.47 -44.91
C GLN A 623 7.01 -12.68 -45.32
N HIS A 624 6.49 -13.44 -44.35
CA HIS A 624 5.70 -14.66 -44.60
C HIS A 624 4.37 -14.42 -45.33
N LYS A 625 3.75 -13.24 -45.18
CA LYS A 625 2.56 -12.81 -45.95
C LYS A 625 2.75 -12.84 -47.46
N SER A 626 3.98 -12.67 -47.96
CA SER A 626 4.25 -12.72 -49.40
C SER A 626 4.04 -14.12 -50.00
N SER A 627 4.30 -15.17 -49.21
CA SER A 627 4.07 -16.57 -49.59
C SER A 627 2.70 -17.09 -49.13
N HIS A 628 2.10 -16.48 -48.10
CA HIS A 628 0.84 -16.91 -47.49
C HIS A 628 -0.15 -15.73 -47.46
N GLN A 629 -0.90 -15.54 -48.54
CA GLN A 629 -1.79 -14.36 -48.69
C GLN A 629 -2.92 -14.29 -47.64
N GLY A 630 -3.37 -15.43 -47.12
CA GLY A 630 -4.36 -15.51 -46.03
C GLY A 630 -3.79 -15.37 -44.62
N LEU A 631 -2.53 -14.94 -44.45
CA LEU A 631 -1.89 -14.78 -43.14
C LEU A 631 -2.18 -13.41 -42.50
N VAL A 632 -3.08 -13.39 -41.53
CA VAL A 632 -3.34 -12.22 -40.69
C VAL A 632 -2.55 -12.36 -39.39
N TYR A 633 -1.65 -11.41 -39.11
CA TYR A 633 -0.96 -11.31 -37.82
C TYR A 633 -1.54 -10.14 -37.02
N LYS A 634 -1.82 -10.38 -35.73
CA LYS A 634 -2.19 -9.36 -34.74
C LYS A 634 -1.39 -9.58 -33.46
N ARG A 635 -1.16 -8.51 -32.70
CA ARG A 635 -0.58 -8.56 -31.35
C ARG A 635 -1.59 -8.01 -30.35
N ILE A 636 -1.89 -8.80 -29.31
CA ILE A 636 -2.88 -8.49 -28.27
C ILE A 636 -2.23 -8.86 -26.93
N PRO A 637 -1.42 -7.96 -26.34
CA PRO A 637 -0.58 -8.29 -25.19
C PRO A 637 -1.44 -8.65 -23.97
N LEU A 638 -1.24 -9.85 -23.44
CA LEU A 638 -1.83 -10.31 -22.19
C LEU A 638 -0.79 -10.20 -21.06
N PRO A 639 -1.19 -9.71 -19.87
CA PRO A 639 -0.26 -9.58 -18.75
C PRO A 639 0.17 -10.96 -18.25
N ASP A 640 1.45 -11.15 -17.91
CA ASP A 640 1.91 -12.46 -17.43
C ASP A 640 1.45 -12.78 -16.00
N CYS A 641 1.41 -14.08 -15.68
CA CYS A 641 1.08 -14.64 -14.38
C CYS A 641 -0.24 -14.14 -13.74
N SER A 642 -1.13 -13.53 -14.52
CA SER A 642 -2.34 -12.86 -14.06
C SER A 642 -3.50 -13.01 -15.06
N SER A 643 -4.69 -12.54 -14.69
CA SER A 643 -5.87 -12.61 -15.58
C SER A 643 -5.75 -11.59 -16.72
N PRO A 644 -6.19 -11.94 -17.95
CA PRO A 644 -6.57 -10.95 -18.95
C PRO A 644 -7.56 -9.93 -18.36
N ARG A 645 -7.51 -8.70 -18.87
CA ARG A 645 -8.49 -7.67 -18.55
C ARG A 645 -9.71 -7.80 -19.45
N GLU A 646 -10.78 -7.13 -19.03
CA GLU A 646 -12.03 -6.93 -19.75
C GLU A 646 -11.74 -6.48 -21.21
N GLU A 647 -10.94 -5.42 -21.35
CA GLU A 647 -10.49 -4.88 -22.65
C GLU A 647 -9.69 -5.88 -23.51
N ASP A 648 -9.07 -6.90 -22.93
CA ASP A 648 -8.28 -7.89 -23.67
C ASP A 648 -9.16 -9.04 -24.18
N PHE A 649 -10.22 -9.40 -23.44
CA PHE A 649 -11.27 -10.29 -23.95
C PHE A 649 -11.98 -9.66 -25.15
N ASP A 650 -12.31 -8.36 -25.09
CA ASP A 650 -12.91 -7.63 -26.21
C ASP A 650 -12.03 -7.67 -27.46
N LYS A 651 -10.73 -7.36 -27.33
CA LYS A 651 -9.75 -7.41 -28.43
C LYS A 651 -9.62 -8.80 -29.03
N LEU A 652 -9.56 -9.85 -28.21
CA LEU A 652 -9.50 -11.25 -28.67
C LEU A 652 -10.78 -11.63 -29.41
N HIS A 653 -11.95 -11.36 -28.82
CA HIS A 653 -13.26 -11.68 -29.38
C HIS A 653 -13.49 -10.96 -30.71
N GLU A 654 -13.17 -9.66 -30.80
CA GLU A 654 -13.19 -8.92 -32.06
C GLU A 654 -12.22 -9.52 -33.10
N ALA A 655 -10.98 -9.81 -32.71
CA ALA A 655 -10.00 -10.35 -33.65
C ALA A 655 -10.48 -11.67 -34.28
N ILE A 656 -11.05 -12.57 -33.47
CA ILE A 656 -11.62 -13.85 -33.90
C ILE A 656 -12.86 -13.63 -34.78
N ARG A 657 -13.83 -12.82 -34.31
CA ARG A 657 -15.07 -12.51 -35.03
C ARG A 657 -14.80 -11.95 -36.43
N ASN A 658 -13.88 -11.00 -36.53
CA ASN A 658 -13.61 -10.32 -37.79
C ASN A 658 -12.95 -11.28 -38.81
N ALA A 659 -12.03 -12.17 -38.38
CA ALA A 659 -11.48 -13.19 -39.28
C ALA A 659 -12.49 -14.30 -39.65
N LEU A 660 -13.42 -14.66 -38.76
CA LEU A 660 -14.53 -15.58 -39.11
C LEU A 660 -15.52 -14.98 -40.12
N ALA A 661 -15.58 -13.65 -40.22
CA ALA A 661 -16.35 -12.95 -41.26
C ALA A 661 -15.61 -12.87 -42.60
N GLU A 662 -14.27 -13.02 -42.61
CA GLU A 662 -13.44 -13.12 -43.82
C GLU A 662 -13.38 -14.57 -44.34
N ASP A 663 -13.13 -15.56 -43.47
CA ASP A 663 -13.18 -16.99 -43.79
C ASP A 663 -13.70 -17.83 -42.58
N PRO A 664 -14.85 -18.53 -42.70
CA PRO A 664 -15.41 -19.36 -41.62
C PRO A 664 -14.57 -20.61 -41.27
N HIS A 665 -13.59 -20.95 -42.11
CA HIS A 665 -12.61 -22.02 -41.93
C HIS A 665 -11.26 -21.54 -41.38
N THR A 666 -11.12 -20.25 -41.02
CA THR A 666 -9.91 -19.68 -40.40
C THR A 666 -9.31 -20.58 -39.31
N ALA A 667 -7.98 -20.78 -39.39
CA ALA A 667 -7.19 -21.30 -38.28
C ALA A 667 -6.70 -20.20 -37.35
N PHE A 668 -6.76 -20.45 -36.03
CA PHE A 668 -6.31 -19.52 -34.99
C PHE A 668 -5.05 -20.06 -34.33
N VAL A 669 -3.96 -19.28 -34.35
CA VAL A 669 -2.69 -19.65 -33.70
C VAL A 669 -2.37 -18.63 -32.61
N PHE A 670 -2.16 -19.11 -31.38
CA PHE A 670 -1.84 -18.26 -30.22
C PHE A 670 -0.43 -18.54 -29.72
N ASN A 671 0.37 -17.48 -29.51
CA ASN A 671 1.73 -17.62 -28.95
C ASN A 671 2.08 -16.60 -27.86
N CYS A 672 2.92 -17.04 -26.92
CA CYS A 672 3.67 -16.26 -25.93
C CYS A 672 5.02 -16.97 -25.71
N ALA A 673 6.03 -16.35 -25.06
CA ALA A 673 7.37 -16.90 -24.81
C ALA A 673 7.45 -18.44 -24.77
N ASN A 674 7.00 -19.03 -23.66
CA ASN A 674 7.02 -20.49 -23.45
C ASN A 674 5.81 -21.25 -24.03
N GLY A 675 4.81 -20.56 -24.60
CA GLY A 675 3.59 -21.15 -25.16
C GLY A 675 2.62 -21.76 -24.15
N LYS A 676 2.79 -21.54 -22.84
CA LYS A 676 2.01 -22.17 -21.76
C LYS A 676 0.80 -21.32 -21.34
N SER A 677 0.92 -20.51 -20.28
CA SER A 677 -0.21 -19.85 -19.59
C SER A 677 -1.02 -18.95 -20.53
N ARG A 678 -0.48 -17.79 -20.92
CA ARG A 678 -1.17 -16.78 -21.76
C ARG A 678 -1.70 -17.35 -23.08
N SER A 679 -0.93 -18.21 -23.75
CA SER A 679 -1.38 -18.91 -24.96
C SER A 679 -2.58 -19.83 -24.69
N THR A 680 -2.59 -20.60 -23.60
CA THR A 680 -3.71 -21.48 -23.25
C THR A 680 -4.96 -20.68 -22.92
N THR A 681 -4.82 -19.58 -22.17
CA THR A 681 -5.94 -18.67 -21.88
C THR A 681 -6.56 -18.11 -23.15
N ALA A 682 -5.74 -17.65 -24.11
CA ALA A 682 -6.22 -17.14 -25.40
C ALA A 682 -6.88 -18.24 -26.27
N MET A 683 -6.32 -19.47 -26.27
CA MET A 683 -6.96 -20.63 -26.89
C MET A 683 -8.33 -20.94 -26.28
N VAL A 684 -8.47 -20.87 -24.95
CA VAL A 684 -9.76 -21.11 -24.25
C VAL A 684 -10.77 -20.03 -24.61
N VAL A 685 -10.38 -18.76 -24.66
CA VAL A 685 -11.25 -17.66 -25.16
C VAL A 685 -11.71 -17.94 -26.59
N ALA A 686 -10.83 -18.43 -27.47
CA ALA A 686 -11.18 -18.79 -28.84
C ALA A 686 -12.12 -20.01 -28.93
N VAL A 687 -11.92 -21.03 -28.10
CA VAL A 687 -12.81 -22.20 -28.01
C VAL A 687 -14.20 -21.78 -27.54
N LEU A 688 -14.30 -21.01 -26.45
CA LEU A 688 -15.57 -20.49 -25.94
C LEU A 688 -16.29 -19.60 -26.95
N THR A 689 -15.55 -18.74 -27.67
CA THR A 689 -16.10 -17.92 -28.77
C THR A 689 -16.65 -18.79 -29.89
N LEU A 690 -15.89 -19.79 -30.36
CA LEU A 690 -16.31 -20.69 -31.43
C LEU A 690 -17.51 -21.57 -31.02
N TRP A 691 -17.62 -21.98 -29.76
CA TRP A 691 -18.79 -22.70 -29.25
C TRP A 691 -20.04 -21.82 -29.18
N HIS A 692 -19.93 -20.54 -28.78
CA HIS A 692 -21.08 -19.62 -28.86
C HIS A 692 -21.53 -19.36 -30.30
N LEU A 693 -20.61 -19.39 -31.28
CA LEU A 693 -20.91 -19.15 -32.69
C LEU A 693 -21.37 -20.40 -33.47
N LYS A 694 -20.92 -21.60 -33.09
CA LYS A 694 -21.16 -22.86 -33.83
C LYS A 694 -21.98 -23.90 -33.03
N GLY A 695 -22.40 -23.55 -31.81
CA GLY A 695 -23.00 -24.46 -30.84
C GLY A 695 -21.95 -25.07 -29.90
N PHE A 696 -22.31 -25.25 -28.63
CA PHE A 696 -21.53 -26.05 -27.71
C PHE A 696 -21.62 -27.54 -28.13
N PRO A 697 -20.52 -28.31 -28.02
CA PRO A 697 -20.58 -29.75 -28.25
C PRO A 697 -21.45 -30.41 -27.20
N GLU A 698 -22.28 -31.37 -27.60
CA GLU A 698 -22.95 -32.26 -26.65
C GLU A 698 -21.88 -33.10 -25.94
N CYS A 699 -21.92 -33.14 -24.60
CA CYS A 699 -21.12 -34.09 -23.83
C CYS A 699 -21.71 -35.50 -23.98
N THR A 700 -21.41 -36.15 -25.10
CA THR A 700 -21.27 -37.60 -25.10
C THR A 700 -20.11 -37.95 -24.17
N ASP A 701 -20.33 -38.83 -23.19
CA ASP A 701 -19.22 -39.43 -22.45
C ASP A 701 -18.29 -40.10 -23.49
N ASP A 702 -17.07 -39.57 -23.66
CA ASP A 702 -16.06 -40.22 -24.50
C ASP A 702 -15.81 -41.61 -23.89
N GLU A 703 -16.20 -42.68 -24.61
CA GLU A 703 -16.07 -44.06 -24.12
C GLU A 703 -14.64 -44.28 -23.61
N ILE A 704 -14.52 -44.84 -22.40
CA ILE A 704 -13.21 -45.19 -21.83
C ILE A 704 -12.66 -46.36 -22.64
N VAL A 705 -11.94 -46.05 -23.72
CA VAL A 705 -11.33 -47.03 -24.62
C VAL A 705 -10.25 -47.79 -23.85
N SER A 706 -10.67 -48.88 -23.21
CA SER A 706 -9.80 -49.83 -22.52
C SER A 706 -8.95 -50.56 -23.57
N VAL A 707 -7.75 -50.03 -23.82
CA VAL A 707 -6.78 -50.58 -24.77
C VAL A 707 -6.47 -52.04 -24.40
N PRO A 708 -6.83 -53.04 -25.25
CA PRO A 708 -6.47 -54.43 -25.00
C PRO A 708 -4.95 -54.58 -24.95
N ASP A 709 -4.47 -55.48 -24.09
CA ASP A 709 -3.06 -55.80 -23.92
C ASP A 709 -2.11 -54.64 -23.51
N ALA A 710 -2.65 -53.54 -22.99
CA ALA A 710 -1.89 -52.50 -22.31
C ALA A 710 -1.24 -53.05 -21.01
N LYS A 711 -0.08 -53.69 -21.14
CA LYS A 711 0.68 -54.24 -20.01
C LYS A 711 1.05 -53.12 -19.04
N TYR A 712 0.51 -53.21 -17.82
CA TYR A 712 0.72 -52.26 -16.74
C TYR A 712 2.22 -52.17 -16.39
N THR A 713 2.90 -51.14 -16.88
CA THR A 713 4.27 -50.81 -16.48
C THR A 713 4.27 -50.30 -15.05
N LYS A 714 4.43 -51.23 -14.09
CA LYS A 714 4.91 -50.87 -12.76
C LYS A 714 6.30 -50.24 -12.93
N GLY A 715 6.36 -48.91 -12.87
CA GLY A 715 7.61 -48.18 -12.81
C GLY A 715 8.33 -48.49 -11.51
N GLU A 716 9.26 -49.44 -11.54
CA GLU A 716 10.19 -49.67 -10.45
C GLU A 716 11.19 -48.52 -10.41
N PHE A 717 10.86 -47.49 -9.61
CA PHE A 717 11.77 -46.40 -9.30
C PHE A 717 12.88 -46.91 -8.35
N GLU A 718 13.93 -47.49 -8.94
CA GLU A 718 15.21 -47.64 -8.24
C GLU A 718 15.75 -46.27 -7.84
N ARG A 719 15.84 -46.00 -6.53
CA ARG A 719 16.75 -44.97 -6.05
C ARG A 719 18.18 -45.47 -6.19
N ARG A 720 18.96 -44.82 -7.06
CA ARG A 720 20.42 -44.84 -6.97
C ARG A 720 20.85 -43.80 -5.93
N ASP A 721 20.68 -44.13 -4.66
CA ASP A 721 21.40 -43.44 -3.59
C ASP A 721 22.88 -43.86 -3.69
N ASN A 722 23.79 -42.91 -3.91
CA ASN A 722 25.23 -43.16 -3.96
C ASN A 722 25.97 -42.10 -3.12
N GLU A 723 26.99 -42.56 -2.39
CA GLU A 723 27.71 -41.87 -1.32
C GLU A 723 28.61 -40.70 -1.83
N SER A 724 29.01 -39.68 -1.04
CA SER A 724 28.74 -39.29 0.36
C SER A 724 29.31 -37.90 0.68
N VAL A 725 28.76 -37.19 1.69
CA VAL A 725 29.53 -36.47 2.75
C VAL A 725 28.74 -36.58 4.07
N VAL A 726 29.45 -36.74 5.20
CA VAL A 726 28.92 -36.89 6.59
C VAL A 726 28.83 -35.51 7.28
N GLY A 727 27.93 -35.17 8.21
CA GLY A 727 26.83 -35.87 8.91
C GLY A 727 26.17 -34.84 9.88
N THR A 728 25.39 -35.17 10.92
CA THR A 728 24.92 -36.45 11.47
C THR A 728 23.49 -36.28 12.00
N CYS A 729 22.70 -37.35 12.03
CA CYS A 729 21.41 -37.37 12.73
C CYS A 729 21.20 -38.74 13.39
N TRP A 730 20.87 -38.76 14.69
CA TRP A 730 20.53 -39.99 15.41
C TRP A 730 19.01 -40.13 15.54
N LEU A 731 18.47 -41.19 14.94
CA LEU A 731 17.08 -41.60 15.10
C LEU A 731 16.99 -43.11 15.29
N GLY A 732 16.14 -43.54 16.23
CA GLY A 732 15.57 -44.88 16.13
C GLY A 732 14.96 -45.50 17.40
N PRO A 733 14.29 -46.65 17.25
CA PRO A 733 13.45 -46.97 16.07
C PRO A 733 12.20 -47.86 16.35
N ARG A 734 11.33 -47.99 15.33
CA ARG A 734 10.25 -49.01 15.15
C ARG A 734 8.94 -48.77 15.94
N ARG A 735 7.72 -49.15 15.50
CA ARG A 735 7.09 -49.71 14.25
C ARG A 735 5.53 -49.59 14.43
N ARG A 736 4.57 -49.91 13.54
CA ARG A 736 4.47 -50.57 12.22
C ARG A 736 3.09 -50.26 11.54
N ARG A 737 3.03 -50.32 10.19
CA ARG A 737 1.83 -50.68 9.35
C ARG A 737 0.68 -49.63 9.21
N PRO A 738 -0.19 -49.73 8.16
CA PRO A 738 -0.39 -48.57 7.25
C PRO A 738 -1.84 -48.16 6.93
N HIS A 739 -1.99 -47.06 6.18
CA HIS A 739 -3.23 -46.57 5.55
C HIS A 739 -3.02 -46.18 4.08
N SER A 740 -4.08 -46.25 3.27
CA SER A 740 -4.30 -45.36 2.12
C SER A 740 -5.76 -45.42 1.61
N ALA A 741 -6.58 -44.41 1.93
CA ALA A 741 -7.72 -43.94 1.13
C ALA A 741 -8.34 -42.67 1.76
N ALA A 742 -8.69 -41.70 0.91
CA ALA A 742 -9.62 -40.58 1.17
C ALA A 742 -9.51 -39.77 2.48
N THR A 743 -8.99 -38.54 2.37
CA THR A 743 -9.53 -37.39 3.12
C THR A 743 -9.46 -36.16 2.22
N GLN A 744 -10.56 -35.41 2.12
CA GLN A 744 -10.60 -34.13 1.39
C GLN A 744 -9.98 -33.04 2.27
N TYR A 745 -9.18 -32.15 1.68
CA TYR A 745 -8.91 -30.84 2.29
C TYR A 745 -9.93 -29.83 1.77
N HIS A 746 -10.84 -29.40 2.64
CA HIS A 746 -11.66 -28.21 2.41
C HIS A 746 -10.76 -26.97 2.45
N MET A 747 -10.72 -26.20 1.37
CA MET A 747 -10.43 -24.76 1.44
C MET A 747 -11.76 -24.01 1.56
N SER A 748 -11.95 -23.34 2.69
CA SER A 748 -13.14 -22.53 2.96
C SER A 748 -13.02 -21.17 2.24
N ILE A 749 -13.56 -21.07 1.04
CA ILE A 749 -13.73 -19.78 0.37
C ILE A 749 -14.95 -19.07 0.96
N THR A 750 -14.72 -18.12 1.87
CA THR A 750 -15.77 -17.29 2.46
C THR A 750 -16.25 -16.24 1.47
N ALA A 751 -17.11 -16.64 0.53
CA ALA A 751 -17.72 -15.76 -0.45
C ALA A 751 -18.76 -14.82 0.22
N VAL A 752 -18.35 -13.61 0.57
CA VAL A 752 -19.27 -12.54 1.00
C VAL A 752 -20.01 -12.03 -0.25
N CYS A 753 -21.28 -12.41 -0.39
CA CYS A 753 -22.10 -12.08 -1.54
C CYS A 753 -23.18 -11.03 -1.17
N PRO A 754 -23.06 -9.75 -1.58
CA PRO A 754 -24.05 -8.72 -1.28
C PRO A 754 -25.22 -8.78 -2.28
N LEU A 755 -26.07 -9.80 -2.16
CA LEU A 755 -27.21 -10.04 -3.08
C LEU A 755 -28.51 -10.42 -2.34
N ASP A 756 -28.98 -9.57 -1.41
CA ASP A 756 -30.37 -9.65 -0.93
C ASP A 756 -30.91 -8.30 -0.43
N PHE A 757 -31.16 -7.36 -1.35
CA PHE A 757 -31.85 -6.10 -1.05
C PHE A 757 -32.83 -5.65 -2.15
N LEU A 758 -33.75 -6.54 -2.57
CA LEU A 758 -34.89 -6.16 -3.43
C LEU A 758 -36.11 -7.11 -3.33
N ARG A 759 -36.64 -7.34 -2.12
CA ARG A 759 -37.94 -8.03 -1.94
C ARG A 759 -39.12 -7.04 -1.88
N GLY A 760 -39.49 -6.50 -3.05
CA GLY A 760 -40.54 -5.49 -3.21
C GLY A 760 -41.79 -5.96 -3.99
N THR A 761 -42.52 -6.94 -3.47
CA THR A 761 -43.91 -7.32 -3.83
C THR A 761 -44.47 -6.91 -5.21
N GLU A 762 -44.37 -7.78 -6.21
CA GLU A 762 -45.29 -7.71 -7.37
C GLU A 762 -46.53 -8.61 -7.17
N ARG A 763 -47.71 -8.03 -7.39
CA ARG A 763 -48.99 -8.77 -7.54
C ARG A 763 -49.50 -8.56 -8.96
N SER A 764 -49.75 -9.66 -9.67
CA SER A 764 -50.31 -9.64 -11.03
C SER A 764 -51.68 -8.94 -11.11
N PRO A 765 -51.87 -7.97 -12.03
CA PRO A 765 -53.18 -7.57 -12.51
C PRO A 765 -53.64 -8.41 -13.71
N ARG A 766 -54.94 -8.72 -13.77
CA ARG A 766 -55.56 -9.41 -14.91
C ARG A 766 -55.95 -8.44 -16.03
N LYS A 767 -56.00 -8.92 -17.27
CA LYS A 767 -56.57 -8.19 -18.43
C LYS A 767 -58.05 -7.82 -18.21
N PRO A 768 -58.48 -6.64 -18.69
CA PRO A 768 -59.82 -6.43 -19.25
C PRO A 768 -59.76 -6.13 -20.77
N CYS A 769 -60.92 -6.11 -21.44
CA CYS A 769 -61.05 -6.03 -22.90
C CYS A 769 -61.27 -4.60 -23.42
N GLN A 770 -60.93 -4.35 -24.69
CA GLN A 770 -61.52 -3.26 -25.50
C GLN A 770 -62.82 -3.72 -26.16
N PRO A 771 -63.77 -2.81 -26.36
CA PRO A 771 -64.22 -2.45 -27.73
C PRO A 771 -64.57 -0.93 -27.84
N PRO A 772 -65.15 -0.41 -28.95
CA PRO A 772 -64.52 -0.34 -30.27
C PRO A 772 -64.72 1.01 -31.04
N ILE A 773 -63.89 1.22 -32.08
CA ILE A 773 -64.22 1.91 -33.36
C ILE A 773 -64.52 3.45 -33.39
N GLN A 774 -63.92 4.10 -34.39
CA GLN A 774 -64.03 5.50 -34.87
C GLN A 774 -65.40 5.77 -35.60
N PRO A 775 -65.82 7.00 -36.06
CA PRO A 775 -64.99 8.02 -36.73
C PRO A 775 -65.44 9.52 -36.52
N PRO A 776 -65.47 10.48 -37.49
CA PRO A 776 -64.70 11.74 -37.31
C PRO A 776 -65.50 13.05 -37.52
N THR A 777 -64.89 14.23 -37.29
CA THR A 777 -65.13 15.42 -38.17
C THR A 777 -64.15 16.60 -37.96
N LYS A 778 -63.70 17.18 -39.09
CA LYS A 778 -63.51 18.62 -39.39
C LYS A 778 -62.74 19.53 -38.40
N ILE A 779 -61.52 19.89 -38.81
CA ILE A 779 -60.97 21.26 -38.67
C ILE A 779 -61.24 22.01 -39.99
N GLY A 780 -61.51 23.32 -39.96
CA GLY A 780 -61.80 24.08 -41.18
C GLY A 780 -61.72 25.62 -41.05
N CYS A 781 -60.59 26.17 -41.55
CA CYS A 781 -60.43 27.51 -42.12
C CYS A 781 -60.32 28.80 -41.25
N ARG A 782 -59.12 29.41 -41.38
CA ARG A 782 -58.83 30.83 -41.74
C ARG A 782 -58.65 31.93 -40.67
N ASN A 783 -57.39 32.40 -40.57
CA ASN A 783 -56.88 33.78 -40.80
C ASN A 783 -57.44 34.97 -39.98
N PRO A 784 -56.79 36.17 -40.03
CA PRO A 784 -55.41 36.51 -40.47
C PRO A 784 -54.61 37.33 -39.42
N LEU A 785 -53.27 37.25 -39.48
CA LEU A 785 -52.38 38.33 -39.95
C LEU A 785 -50.92 37.85 -40.00
#